data_AF-A0A182Y2E7-F1
#
_entry.id   AF-A0A182Y2E7-F1
#
_cell.length_a   1.000
_cell.length_b   1.000
_cell.length_c   1.000
_cell.angle_alpha   90.00
_cell.angle_beta   90.00
_cell.angle_gamma   90.00
#
_symmetry.space_group_name_H-M   'P 1'
#
loop_
_entity.id
_entity.type
_entity.pdbx_description
1 polymer ?
#
loop_
_entity_poly.entity_id
_entity_poly.type
_entity_poly.pdbx_seq_one_letter_code
_entity_poly.pdbx_strand_id
1 'polypeptide(L)'
;MSSTKRITMPRRTQEFEISGPQSSVKKPQARVSRIAQPVRKSSKLSGLGQFGENGRSRSVERGLNGPPIAGPSTATKKSLNPRSSSATPQLRTPLRHMGHGGLNADNIPSFSIPSTVERERYPVDARQIFDYLAQANVPDLPKEFIDRGNIKAMSMKQFLIIIAHLLRQIGGSRYKIGANFIEDIMKAITELQCPFTVNKSMLKTPSAPHSIQQVVTMLCWLIQLAAPPVLPSEWTPHYQQAPDFPSPEYTQFFFQSAIESFHLWNLKREEEFGAQVEAMADRLVAEKTGGMSLEQVRSRTEQIRKQLETIDTDRSKGQTREQSFDGIQREVQEKQRVVKQLAETTKQLAKQYERQEREYYQRQDQYYDYENAIQKVKEQLARQQMTTKERDELQTIIAHCRNLIAAKRNAIACLDDESSDYQITLSRLIKQKIHFTSELNTKLYNFSNAIKPDIQFTPIEISLTSGNYPELEQTLLALEQQLTDVFVQYHELYVRCSQQKLRLEQQVSDVQMTISPLETKIAKLTDRLQQLQQQRETIVRELGEVAEKVNDRDPHHQRTKELDVAIEKVRTQLEGNRKAIEKLTHDKQQLMEEGLERCRQALEERHRKLAAYRQHVESCETIMNQLVEVCSRSAEKESEPN
;
A
#
# COMPACT_ATOMS: atom_id res chain seq x y z
N MET A 1 3.57 46.40 43.22
CA MET A 1 2.42 45.97 42.36
C MET A 1 2.73 44.61 41.74
N SER A 2 1.73 43.97 41.13
CA SER A 2 1.77 42.70 40.37
C SER A 2 3.05 42.50 39.54
N SER A 3 3.61 41.28 39.43
CA SER A 3 3.04 40.07 38.80
C SER A 3 2.71 40.30 37.31
N THR A 4 3.02 39.43 36.35
CA THR A 4 3.23 37.97 36.43
C THR A 4 4.32 37.50 35.45
N LYS A 5 5.15 36.51 35.82
CA LYS A 5 5.89 35.68 34.86
C LYS A 5 5.51 34.22 35.03
N ARG A 6 4.88 33.61 34.02
CA ARG A 6 4.56 32.18 34.00
C ARG A 6 5.84 31.37 33.86
N ILE A 7 6.14 30.51 34.83
CA ILE A 7 7.18 29.48 34.71
C ILE A 7 6.53 28.24 34.10
N THR A 8 6.79 27.99 32.82
CA THR A 8 6.28 26.80 32.11
C THR A 8 7.29 25.66 32.24
N MET A 9 6.98 24.65 33.05
CA MET A 9 7.86 23.48 33.22
C MET A 9 7.95 22.62 31.93
N PRO A 10 9.15 22.16 31.52
CA PRO A 10 9.30 21.29 30.35
C PRO A 10 8.68 19.91 30.58
N ARG A 11 7.94 19.39 29.59
CA ARG A 11 7.21 18.12 29.72
C ARG A 11 7.92 16.97 28.98
N ARG A 12 8.87 16.33 29.67
CA ARG A 12 9.32 14.92 29.51
C ARG A 12 9.76 14.49 28.10
N THR A 13 11.07 14.54 27.85
CA THR A 13 11.74 13.80 26.76
C THR A 13 12.09 12.36 27.18
N GLN A 14 11.93 11.44 26.21
CA GLN A 14 12.68 10.22 25.89
C GLN A 14 13.34 9.28 26.94
N GLU A 15 13.33 8.00 26.54
CA GLU A 15 14.34 6.95 26.77
C GLU A 15 14.66 6.43 28.19
N PHE A 16 14.16 5.21 28.44
CA PHE A 16 14.79 4.20 29.30
C PHE A 16 14.92 2.89 28.51
N GLU A 17 15.92 2.78 27.63
CA GLU A 17 16.32 1.49 27.06
C GLU A 17 17.19 0.73 28.07
N ILE A 18 16.59 -0.25 28.76
CA ILE A 18 17.33 -1.15 29.66
C ILE A 18 17.75 -2.38 28.87
N SER A 19 18.98 -2.36 28.35
CA SER A 19 19.61 -3.46 27.62
C SER A 19 19.90 -4.67 28.51
N GLY A 20 18.89 -5.53 28.70
CA GLY A 20 19.04 -6.81 29.37
C GLY A 20 19.84 -7.84 28.55
N PRO A 21 20.63 -8.73 29.19
CA PRO A 21 21.46 -9.70 28.47
C PRO A 21 20.63 -10.79 27.78
N GLN A 22 20.96 -11.11 26.54
CA GLN A 22 20.27 -12.18 25.80
C GLN A 22 20.62 -13.57 26.35
N SER A 23 19.69 -14.19 27.07
CA SER A 23 19.80 -15.61 27.44
C SER A 23 19.11 -16.51 26.40
N SER A 24 19.89 -17.36 25.74
CA SER A 24 19.46 -18.22 24.63
C SER A 24 18.76 -19.51 25.09
N VAL A 25 17.69 -19.39 25.89
CA VAL A 25 16.94 -20.54 26.42
C VAL A 25 15.74 -20.88 25.53
N LYS A 26 15.89 -21.89 24.65
CA LYS A 26 14.76 -22.51 23.93
C LYS A 26 13.77 -23.14 24.93
N LYS A 27 12.59 -22.54 25.09
CA LYS A 27 11.42 -23.20 25.73
C LYS A 27 10.42 -23.66 24.66
N PRO A 28 9.89 -24.89 24.73
CA PRO A 28 8.81 -25.33 23.85
C PRO A 28 7.47 -24.70 24.29
N GLN A 29 6.72 -24.13 23.34
CA GLN A 29 5.34 -23.69 23.58
C GLN A 29 4.35 -24.82 23.32
N ALA A 30 4.06 -25.62 24.34
CA ALA A 30 2.88 -26.47 24.38
C ALA A 30 1.74 -25.76 25.14
N ARG A 31 1.04 -24.82 24.48
CA ARG A 31 -0.15 -24.15 25.07
C ARG A 31 -1.42 -24.83 24.58
N VAL A 32 -1.99 -25.69 25.42
CA VAL A 32 -3.30 -26.31 25.17
C VAL A 32 -4.38 -25.22 25.10
N SER A 33 -5.01 -25.06 23.94
CA SER A 33 -6.13 -24.15 23.77
C SER A 33 -7.45 -24.88 24.09
N ARG A 34 -8.23 -24.35 25.04
CA ARG A 34 -9.58 -24.84 25.34
C ARG A 34 -10.61 -23.92 24.66
N ILE A 35 -11.11 -24.32 23.50
CA ILE A 35 -12.38 -23.90 22.89
C ILE A 35 -12.86 -25.06 22.01
N ALA A 36 -14.16 -25.33 21.99
CA ALA A 36 -14.72 -26.49 21.31
C ALA A 36 -14.85 -26.30 19.79
N GLN A 37 -14.71 -27.39 19.04
CA GLN A 37 -15.07 -27.52 17.62
C GLN A 37 -15.99 -28.74 17.45
N PRO A 38 -17.09 -28.64 16.70
CA PRO A 38 -18.09 -29.71 16.63
C PRO A 38 -17.71 -30.85 15.67
N VAL A 39 -18.18 -32.05 15.98
CA VAL A 39 -17.95 -33.27 15.18
C VAL A 39 -18.79 -33.27 13.90
N ARG A 40 -18.16 -33.49 12.74
CA ARG A 40 -18.77 -34.15 11.58
C ARG A 40 -17.82 -35.20 10.99
N LYS A 41 -18.40 -36.22 10.36
CA LYS A 41 -17.74 -37.44 9.84
C LYS A 41 -17.71 -37.43 8.30
N SER A 42 -17.17 -38.50 7.69
CA SER A 42 -17.19 -38.84 6.24
C SER A 42 -16.12 -38.12 5.38
N SER A 43 -15.60 -38.66 4.25
CA SER A 43 -15.67 -40.03 3.69
C SER A 43 -14.61 -40.29 2.58
N LYS A 44 -13.94 -41.46 2.65
CA LYS A 44 -13.47 -42.41 1.59
C LYS A 44 -13.08 -41.96 0.14
N LEU A 45 -12.15 -42.76 -0.45
CA LEU A 45 -11.82 -43.00 -1.89
C LEU A 45 -11.04 -41.87 -2.62
N SER A 46 -10.30 -42.06 -3.74
CA SER A 46 -9.54 -43.21 -4.32
C SER A 46 -8.73 -42.76 -5.57
N GLY A 47 -7.76 -43.58 -6.05
CA GLY A 47 -7.07 -43.45 -7.36
C GLY A 47 -5.71 -42.72 -7.29
N LEU A 48 -4.58 -43.11 -7.91
CA LEU A 48 -4.15 -44.09 -8.95
C LEU A 48 -4.11 -43.58 -10.42
N GLY A 49 -2.95 -43.75 -11.09
CA GLY A 49 -2.63 -43.32 -12.48
C GLY A 49 -1.91 -41.95 -12.54
N GLN A 50 -0.75 -41.68 -13.16
CA GLN A 50 0.19 -42.35 -14.10
C GLN A 50 -0.02 -42.08 -15.61
N PHE A 51 1.09 -41.74 -16.31
CA PHE A 51 1.22 -41.20 -17.70
C PHE A 51 0.61 -39.79 -17.88
N GLY A 52 1.20 -38.81 -18.59
CA GLY A 52 2.49 -38.66 -19.30
C GLY A 52 2.73 -37.14 -19.55
N GLU A 53 3.60 -36.61 -20.43
CA GLU A 53 4.70 -37.13 -21.28
C GLU A 53 5.55 -35.93 -21.82
N ASN A 54 6.72 -36.17 -22.45
CA ASN A 54 7.56 -35.26 -23.27
C ASN A 54 8.26 -34.04 -22.59
N GLY A 55 9.56 -33.76 -22.82
CA GLY A 55 10.61 -34.58 -23.44
C GLY A 55 11.89 -33.82 -23.87
N ARG A 56 13.05 -34.53 -23.91
CA ARG A 56 14.36 -34.16 -24.54
C ARG A 56 15.17 -33.02 -23.85
N SER A 57 16.50 -32.89 -23.91
CA SER A 57 17.70 -33.70 -24.31
C SER A 57 18.96 -32.84 -23.95
N ARG A 58 20.24 -33.25 -23.85
CA ARG A 58 21.13 -34.47 -23.91
C ARG A 58 22.22 -34.25 -22.81
N SER A 59 22.98 -35.20 -22.24
CA SER A 59 23.78 -36.38 -22.69
C SER A 59 25.16 -36.09 -23.32
N VAL A 60 26.21 -36.56 -22.63
CA VAL A 60 27.46 -37.17 -23.16
C VAL A 60 27.86 -38.30 -22.17
N GLU A 61 28.48 -39.39 -22.64
CA GLU A 61 28.57 -40.67 -21.92
C GLU A 61 30.00 -41.11 -21.54
N ARG A 62 30.11 -42.18 -20.73
CA ARG A 62 31.30 -43.03 -20.56
C ARG A 62 30.84 -44.50 -20.72
N GLY A 63 31.28 -45.21 -21.77
CA GLY A 63 30.85 -46.58 -22.07
C GLY A 63 31.85 -47.68 -21.67
N LEU A 64 31.49 -48.96 -21.89
CA LEU A 64 32.40 -50.12 -22.10
C LEU A 64 31.65 -51.46 -22.37
N ASN A 65 32.39 -52.44 -22.95
CA ASN A 65 32.16 -53.91 -23.02
C ASN A 65 31.22 -54.54 -24.10
N GLY A 66 31.71 -55.63 -24.76
CA GLY A 66 30.89 -56.64 -25.47
C GLY A 66 31.46 -57.24 -26.78
N PRO A 67 32.08 -58.46 -26.79
CA PRO A 67 32.56 -59.21 -27.98
C PRO A 67 31.71 -60.51 -28.22
N PRO A 68 32.12 -61.62 -28.93
CA PRO A 68 33.32 -61.94 -29.76
C PRO A 68 33.05 -62.73 -31.10
N ILE A 69 34.13 -63.22 -31.78
CA ILE A 69 34.33 -64.58 -32.43
C ILE A 69 34.98 -64.61 -33.86
N ALA A 70 35.96 -65.52 -34.02
CA ALA A 70 36.57 -66.14 -35.25
C ALA A 70 37.58 -65.38 -36.16
N GLY A 71 38.48 -66.16 -36.80
CA GLY A 71 39.56 -65.78 -37.75
C GLY A 71 39.64 -66.81 -38.91
N PRO A 72 40.80 -67.35 -39.37
CA PRO A 72 42.23 -67.04 -39.06
C PRO A 72 43.20 -67.03 -40.30
N SER A 73 44.51 -66.73 -40.10
CA SER A 73 45.75 -67.08 -40.89
C SER A 73 46.78 -65.92 -40.90
N THR A 74 48.12 -66.06 -40.93
CA THR A 74 49.05 -67.22 -40.86
C THR A 74 50.47 -66.80 -40.40
N ALA A 75 51.30 -67.76 -39.96
CA ALA A 75 52.78 -67.80 -39.97
C ALA A 75 53.67 -66.98 -38.97
N THR A 76 54.35 -67.72 -38.08
CA THR A 76 55.76 -67.61 -37.56
C THR A 76 56.43 -66.24 -37.28
N LYS A 77 56.98 -65.87 -36.10
CA LYS A 77 57.78 -66.50 -34.99
C LYS A 77 59.31 -66.26 -35.05
N LYS A 78 59.90 -65.95 -33.86
CA LYS A 78 61.35 -65.79 -33.49
C LYS A 78 61.96 -64.40 -33.82
N SER A 79 62.85 -63.79 -33.00
CA SER A 79 63.30 -64.12 -31.62
C SER A 79 64.09 -62.99 -30.91
N LEU A 80 63.97 -62.95 -29.57
CA LEU A 80 64.98 -62.62 -28.54
C LEU A 80 65.71 -61.23 -28.48
N ASN A 81 65.50 -60.60 -27.31
CA ASN A 81 66.34 -59.65 -26.54
C ASN A 81 67.81 -60.10 -26.31
N PRO A 82 68.71 -59.28 -25.70
CA PRO A 82 68.79 -57.79 -25.61
C PRO A 82 70.24 -57.20 -25.65
N ARG A 83 70.38 -55.90 -25.27
CA ARG A 83 71.51 -55.20 -24.58
C ARG A 83 72.67 -54.51 -25.36
N SER A 84 72.79 -53.21 -25.04
CA SER A 84 74.02 -52.48 -24.63
C SER A 84 75.05 -51.92 -25.65
N SER A 85 75.03 -50.59 -25.75
CA SER A 85 76.18 -49.65 -25.58
C SER A 85 77.40 -49.69 -26.51
N SER A 86 77.63 -48.61 -27.29
CA SER A 86 78.66 -47.57 -27.01
C SER A 86 78.98 -46.64 -28.21
N ALA A 87 79.74 -45.57 -27.94
CA ALA A 87 80.57 -44.76 -28.86
C ALA A 87 79.94 -43.97 -30.04
N THR A 88 79.83 -42.65 -29.83
CA THR A 88 79.97 -41.58 -30.84
C THR A 88 81.49 -41.36 -31.17
N PRO A 89 81.96 -40.43 -32.06
CA PRO A 89 81.30 -39.27 -32.69
C PRO A 89 81.68 -38.93 -34.17
N GLN A 90 81.27 -37.73 -34.62
CA GLN A 90 81.76 -36.94 -35.79
C GLN A 90 81.33 -37.36 -37.21
N LEU A 91 81.39 -36.50 -38.25
CA LEU A 91 81.01 -35.08 -38.47
C LEU A 91 81.40 -34.70 -39.92
N ARG A 92 80.81 -33.62 -40.47
CA ARG A 92 81.17 -32.90 -41.73
C ARG A 92 80.76 -33.46 -43.11
N THR A 93 80.05 -32.59 -43.84
CA THR A 93 80.00 -32.42 -45.32
C THR A 93 81.20 -31.50 -45.76
N PRO A 94 81.39 -30.98 -47.02
CA PRO A 94 80.53 -31.00 -48.24
C PRO A 94 81.23 -31.02 -49.64
N LEU A 95 80.42 -30.81 -50.72
CA LEU A 95 80.69 -30.09 -52.00
C LEU A 95 81.41 -30.72 -53.25
N ARG A 96 80.85 -30.38 -54.44
CA ARG A 96 81.46 -30.23 -55.82
C ARG A 96 81.90 -31.50 -56.58
N HIS A 97 81.99 -31.57 -57.93
CA HIS A 97 81.39 -30.84 -59.10
C HIS A 97 81.76 -31.56 -60.43
N MET A 98 80.94 -31.43 -61.50
CA MET A 98 81.26 -31.66 -62.94
C MET A 98 81.76 -33.06 -63.39
N GLY A 99 81.62 -33.50 -64.65
CA GLY A 99 80.87 -32.97 -65.81
C GLY A 99 81.30 -33.60 -67.16
N HIS A 100 80.38 -33.63 -68.15
CA HIS A 100 80.58 -34.03 -69.58
C HIS A 100 80.96 -35.51 -69.86
N GLY A 101 80.70 -36.09 -71.05
CA GLY A 101 79.87 -35.64 -72.19
C GLY A 101 80.12 -36.42 -73.52
N GLY A 102 79.05 -36.72 -74.27
CA GLY A 102 79.08 -37.32 -75.63
C GLY A 102 79.38 -38.83 -75.70
N LEU A 103 79.22 -39.52 -76.85
CA LEU A 103 78.49 -39.20 -78.09
C LEU A 103 78.30 -40.49 -78.93
N ASN A 104 77.48 -40.42 -80.00
CA ASN A 104 77.18 -41.47 -81.01
C ASN A 104 76.30 -42.64 -80.48
N ALA A 105 75.20 -43.09 -81.09
CA ALA A 105 74.69 -43.15 -82.47
C ALA A 105 74.96 -44.49 -83.19
N ASP A 106 73.97 -45.38 -83.13
CA ASP A 106 73.74 -46.47 -84.09
C ASP A 106 72.30 -47.00 -83.94
N ASN A 107 71.55 -47.08 -85.06
CA ASN A 107 70.38 -47.94 -85.34
C ASN A 107 69.56 -47.39 -86.54
N ILE A 108 70.02 -47.65 -87.76
CA ILE A 108 69.21 -47.62 -88.99
C ILE A 108 69.27 -49.02 -89.59
N PRO A 109 68.15 -49.64 -90.02
CA PRO A 109 68.16 -50.99 -90.58
C PRO A 109 69.00 -51.12 -91.85
N SER A 110 69.75 -52.21 -91.98
CA SER A 110 70.71 -52.43 -93.07
C SER A 110 70.08 -53.06 -94.31
N PHE A 111 70.07 -52.30 -95.42
CA PHE A 111 69.81 -52.86 -96.75
C PHE A 111 71.05 -53.62 -97.25
N SER A 112 70.86 -54.78 -97.88
CA SER A 112 71.94 -55.64 -98.39
C SER A 112 71.93 -55.74 -99.92
N ILE A 113 73.13 -55.69 -100.51
CA ILE A 113 73.38 -55.78 -101.96
C ILE A 113 73.46 -57.27 -102.35
N PRO A 114 72.91 -57.70 -103.51
CA PRO A 114 72.66 -59.11 -103.79
C PRO A 114 73.90 -59.92 -104.18
N SER A 115 73.90 -61.20 -103.80
CA SER A 115 74.78 -62.24 -104.32
C SER A 115 74.04 -63.58 -104.32
N THR A 116 74.11 -64.30 -105.45
CA THR A 116 73.71 -65.70 -105.76
C THR A 116 72.33 -66.26 -105.34
N VAL A 117 71.60 -65.68 -104.39
CA VAL A 117 70.30 -66.21 -103.88
C VAL A 117 69.08 -65.76 -104.72
N GLU A 118 69.30 -65.06 -105.84
CA GLU A 118 68.24 -64.36 -106.59
C GLU A 118 67.14 -65.27 -107.16
N ARG A 119 67.43 -66.55 -107.44
CA ARG A 119 66.40 -67.50 -107.93
C ARG A 119 65.35 -67.88 -106.87
N GLU A 120 65.65 -67.80 -105.58
CA GLU A 120 64.73 -68.21 -104.50
C GLU A 120 63.97 -67.05 -103.85
N ARG A 121 64.47 -65.80 -103.93
CA ARG A 121 63.76 -64.63 -103.37
C ARG A 121 62.56 -64.18 -104.20
N TYR A 122 62.67 -64.22 -105.53
CA TYR A 122 61.61 -63.82 -106.46
C TYR A 122 60.20 -64.39 -106.15
N PRO A 123 60.01 -65.70 -105.86
CA PRO A 123 58.69 -66.23 -105.50
C PRO A 123 58.16 -65.78 -104.13
N VAL A 124 59.01 -65.26 -103.23
CA VAL A 124 58.58 -64.68 -101.95
C VAL A 124 58.13 -63.23 -102.14
N ASP A 125 58.96 -62.43 -102.82
CA ASP A 125 58.66 -61.03 -103.15
C ASP A 125 57.37 -60.93 -103.98
N ALA A 126 57.20 -61.82 -104.97
CA ALA A 126 55.99 -61.88 -105.78
C ALA A 126 54.72 -62.23 -104.96
N ARG A 127 54.83 -63.06 -103.91
CA ARG A 127 53.69 -63.36 -103.01
C ARG A 127 53.30 -62.15 -102.19
N GLN A 128 54.27 -61.44 -101.60
CA GLN A 128 54.01 -60.22 -100.82
C GLN A 128 53.21 -59.18 -101.63
N ILE A 129 53.48 -59.06 -102.93
CA ILE A 129 52.70 -58.20 -103.83
C ILE A 129 51.24 -58.66 -103.92
N PHE A 130 50.98 -59.95 -104.14
CA PHE A 130 49.60 -60.47 -104.23
C PHE A 130 48.86 -60.43 -102.88
N ASP A 131 49.54 -60.71 -101.77
CA ASP A 131 48.98 -60.63 -100.41
C ASP A 131 48.51 -59.20 -100.11
N TYR A 132 49.32 -58.18 -100.44
CA TYR A 132 48.92 -56.78 -100.34
C TYR A 132 47.75 -56.44 -101.27
N LEU A 133 47.79 -56.85 -102.54
CA LEU A 133 46.74 -56.54 -103.52
C LEU A 133 45.38 -57.17 -103.16
N ALA A 134 45.38 -58.35 -102.54
CA ALA A 134 44.19 -58.98 -101.99
C ALA A 134 43.61 -58.18 -100.81
N GLN A 135 44.44 -57.73 -99.88
CA GLN A 135 44.02 -56.92 -98.72
C GLN A 135 43.56 -55.50 -99.11
N ALA A 136 44.23 -54.88 -100.08
CA ALA A 136 43.93 -53.52 -100.55
C ALA A 136 42.69 -53.45 -101.47
N ASN A 137 42.13 -54.59 -101.87
CA ASN A 137 40.93 -54.72 -102.71
C ASN A 137 40.95 -53.75 -103.92
N VAL A 138 42.04 -53.79 -104.70
CA VAL A 138 42.34 -52.79 -105.73
C VAL A 138 41.25 -52.75 -106.82
N PRO A 139 40.58 -51.61 -107.05
CA PRO A 139 39.57 -51.50 -108.08
C PRO A 139 40.16 -51.71 -109.50
N ASP A 140 39.33 -52.20 -110.40
CA ASP A 140 39.64 -52.54 -111.81
C ASP A 140 40.73 -53.61 -112.03
N LEU A 141 41.34 -54.15 -110.98
CA LEU A 141 42.27 -55.29 -111.07
C LEU A 141 41.48 -56.62 -111.08
N PRO A 142 41.63 -57.48 -112.10
CA PRO A 142 40.86 -58.74 -112.16
C PRO A 142 41.22 -59.69 -111.02
N LYS A 143 40.23 -60.17 -110.25
CA LYS A 143 40.46 -61.08 -109.11
C LYS A 143 41.20 -62.36 -109.54
N GLU A 144 40.82 -62.94 -110.67
CA GLU A 144 41.52 -64.09 -111.27
C GLU A 144 43.04 -63.90 -111.43
N PHE A 145 43.54 -62.68 -111.60
CA PHE A 145 44.99 -62.43 -111.69
C PHE A 145 45.66 -62.48 -110.32
N ILE A 146 44.97 -62.01 -109.27
CA ILE A 146 45.40 -62.10 -107.88
C ILE A 146 45.38 -63.58 -107.46
N ASP A 147 44.27 -64.27 -107.69
CA ASP A 147 44.05 -65.68 -107.31
C ASP A 147 45.06 -66.65 -108.00
N ARG A 148 45.50 -66.32 -109.22
CA ARG A 148 46.52 -67.11 -109.96
C ARG A 148 47.95 -66.86 -109.47
N GLY A 149 48.22 -65.81 -108.68
CA GLY A 149 49.51 -65.54 -108.03
C GLY A 149 50.74 -65.45 -108.95
N ASN A 150 50.59 -65.19 -110.25
CA ASN A 150 51.68 -65.32 -111.24
C ASN A 150 52.00 -63.97 -111.92
N ILE A 151 52.91 -63.20 -111.31
CA ILE A 151 53.29 -61.88 -111.81
C ILE A 151 54.09 -61.91 -113.13
N LYS A 152 54.64 -63.08 -113.55
CA LYS A 152 55.28 -63.23 -114.88
C LYS A 152 54.27 -63.14 -116.03
N ALA A 153 52.99 -63.40 -115.76
CA ALA A 153 51.90 -63.31 -116.72
C ALA A 153 51.16 -61.95 -116.67
N MET A 154 51.68 -60.97 -115.92
CA MET A 154 51.07 -59.64 -115.78
C MET A 154 51.00 -58.91 -117.12
N SER A 155 49.82 -58.37 -117.45
CA SER A 155 49.64 -57.47 -118.58
C SER A 155 50.03 -56.03 -118.23
N MET A 156 50.35 -55.23 -119.25
CA MET A 156 50.71 -53.81 -119.05
C MET A 156 49.58 -53.01 -118.37
N LYS A 157 48.31 -53.34 -118.62
CA LYS A 157 47.16 -52.70 -117.95
C LYS A 157 47.15 -53.00 -116.44
N GLN A 158 47.39 -54.25 -116.05
CA GLN A 158 47.46 -54.65 -114.63
C GLN A 158 48.61 -53.96 -113.91
N PHE A 159 49.80 -53.89 -114.53
CA PHE A 159 50.95 -53.15 -114.00
C PHE A 159 50.61 -51.68 -113.71
N LEU A 160 50.00 -50.97 -114.66
CA LEU A 160 49.63 -49.56 -114.47
C LEU A 160 48.57 -49.36 -113.38
N ILE A 161 47.58 -50.26 -113.26
CA ILE A 161 46.58 -50.21 -112.17
C ILE A 161 47.26 -50.36 -110.80
N ILE A 162 48.20 -51.29 -110.67
CA ILE A 162 48.95 -51.53 -109.42
C ILE A 162 49.79 -50.31 -109.05
N ILE A 163 50.58 -49.75 -109.98
CA ILE A 163 51.41 -48.57 -109.71
C ILE A 163 50.55 -47.33 -109.41
N ALA A 164 49.45 -47.14 -110.13
CA ALA A 164 48.49 -46.05 -109.86
C ALA A 164 47.87 -46.15 -108.46
N HIS A 165 47.54 -47.36 -108.01
CA HIS A 165 47.03 -47.57 -106.65
C HIS A 165 48.11 -47.21 -105.61
N LEU A 166 49.31 -47.78 -105.71
CA LEU A 166 50.38 -47.59 -104.73
C LEU A 166 50.81 -46.11 -104.61
N LEU A 167 51.06 -45.44 -105.74
CA LEU A 167 51.42 -44.02 -105.73
C LEU A 167 50.30 -43.13 -105.15
N ARG A 168 49.02 -43.50 -105.34
CA ARG A 168 47.88 -42.80 -104.73
C ARG A 168 47.82 -43.00 -103.22
N GLN A 169 48.19 -44.17 -102.68
CA GLN A 169 48.26 -44.37 -101.22
C GLN A 169 49.40 -43.56 -100.58
N ILE A 170 50.56 -43.45 -101.27
CA ILE A 170 51.73 -42.72 -100.76
C ILE A 170 51.54 -41.19 -100.86
N GLY A 171 51.06 -40.68 -102.00
CA GLY A 171 51.00 -39.24 -102.29
C GLY A 171 49.60 -38.64 -102.39
N GLY A 172 48.54 -39.41 -102.11
CA GLY A 172 47.16 -38.97 -102.27
C GLY A 172 46.86 -38.54 -103.72
N SER A 173 46.41 -37.29 -103.89
CA SER A 173 46.10 -36.71 -105.20
C SER A 173 47.33 -36.16 -105.96
N ARG A 174 48.54 -36.19 -105.37
CA ARG A 174 49.77 -35.62 -105.97
C ARG A 174 50.25 -36.42 -107.18
N TYR A 175 50.25 -37.74 -107.10
CA TYR A 175 50.76 -38.63 -108.15
C TYR A 175 49.61 -39.18 -109.00
N LYS A 176 49.37 -38.55 -110.15
CA LYS A 176 48.40 -39.00 -111.14
C LYS A 176 49.15 -39.51 -112.36
N ILE A 177 48.81 -40.71 -112.82
CA ILE A 177 49.38 -41.33 -114.02
C ILE A 177 48.49 -40.98 -115.20
N GLY A 178 49.03 -40.26 -116.18
CA GLY A 178 48.34 -39.87 -117.41
C GLY A 178 48.70 -40.76 -118.60
N ALA A 179 48.49 -40.23 -119.80
CA ALA A 179 48.86 -40.92 -121.05
C ALA A 179 50.38 -41.15 -121.18
N ASN A 180 51.20 -40.26 -120.60
CA ASN A 180 52.66 -40.33 -120.62
C ASN A 180 53.22 -41.08 -119.39
N PHE A 181 52.56 -42.17 -119.00
CA PHE A 181 52.79 -42.91 -117.75
C PHE A 181 54.26 -43.21 -117.42
N ILE A 182 55.14 -43.38 -118.42
CA ILE A 182 56.58 -43.63 -118.21
C ILE A 182 57.22 -42.43 -117.49
N GLU A 183 56.96 -41.21 -117.95
CA GLU A 183 57.54 -40.01 -117.35
C GLU A 183 56.88 -39.70 -116.00
N ASP A 184 55.56 -39.92 -115.87
CA ASP A 184 54.83 -39.73 -114.61
C ASP A 184 55.37 -40.68 -113.51
N ILE A 185 55.58 -41.95 -113.85
CA ILE A 185 56.13 -42.97 -112.93
C ILE A 185 57.60 -42.68 -112.63
N MET A 186 58.43 -42.38 -113.65
CA MET A 186 59.84 -42.01 -113.42
C MET A 186 59.96 -40.79 -112.50
N LYS A 187 59.12 -39.76 -112.70
CA LYS A 187 59.08 -38.56 -111.86
C LYS A 187 58.68 -38.91 -110.41
N ALA A 188 57.58 -39.64 -110.22
CA ALA A 188 57.13 -40.04 -108.87
C ALA A 188 58.18 -40.88 -108.13
N ILE A 189 58.81 -41.84 -108.81
CA ILE A 189 59.90 -42.67 -108.27
C ILE A 189 61.15 -41.84 -107.92
N THR A 190 61.42 -40.77 -108.67
CA THR A 190 62.51 -39.83 -108.38
C THR A 190 62.19 -38.93 -107.18
N GLU A 191 60.97 -38.37 -107.10
CA GLU A 191 60.51 -37.56 -105.96
C GLU A 191 60.43 -38.36 -104.65
N LEU A 192 60.07 -39.65 -104.74
CA LEU A 192 60.10 -40.61 -103.62
C LEU A 192 61.49 -41.19 -103.32
N GLN A 193 62.54 -40.72 -104.01
CA GLN A 193 63.94 -41.12 -103.80
C GLN A 193 64.17 -42.65 -103.78
N CYS A 194 63.63 -43.35 -104.79
CA CYS A 194 63.76 -44.81 -104.89
C CYS A 194 65.24 -45.25 -104.91
N PRO A 195 65.64 -46.18 -104.02
CA PRO A 195 67.03 -46.65 -103.94
C PRO A 195 67.39 -47.67 -105.04
N PHE A 196 66.44 -48.03 -105.91
CA PHE A 196 66.62 -49.02 -106.98
C PHE A 196 66.62 -48.36 -108.36
N THR A 197 67.47 -48.86 -109.27
CA THR A 197 67.62 -48.32 -110.63
C THR A 197 66.43 -48.70 -111.52
N VAL A 198 65.48 -47.76 -111.68
CA VAL A 198 64.34 -47.90 -112.58
C VAL A 198 64.63 -47.26 -113.93
N ASN A 199 64.52 -48.04 -115.01
CA ASN A 199 64.81 -47.61 -116.37
C ASN A 199 63.54 -47.55 -117.24
N LYS A 200 63.51 -46.62 -118.21
CA LYS A 200 62.39 -46.44 -119.15
C LYS A 200 62.09 -47.69 -120.00
N SER A 201 63.04 -48.61 -120.15
CA SER A 201 62.84 -49.92 -120.78
C SER A 201 61.99 -50.86 -119.92
N MET A 202 62.27 -50.97 -118.62
CA MET A 202 61.50 -51.77 -117.67
C MET A 202 60.03 -51.35 -117.65
N LEU A 203 59.76 -50.04 -117.64
CA LEU A 203 58.41 -49.50 -117.63
C LEU A 203 57.65 -49.69 -118.96
N LYS A 204 58.35 -49.99 -120.08
CA LYS A 204 57.70 -50.33 -121.36
C LYS A 204 57.33 -51.81 -121.45
N THR A 205 58.13 -52.70 -120.86
CA THR A 205 57.94 -54.15 -120.92
C THR A 205 58.13 -54.79 -119.54
N PRO A 206 57.26 -54.50 -118.55
CA PRO A 206 57.50 -54.87 -117.14
C PRO A 206 57.58 -56.38 -116.90
N SER A 207 56.96 -57.18 -117.77
CA SER A 207 56.89 -58.64 -117.66
C SER A 207 57.96 -59.36 -118.48
N ALA A 208 58.90 -58.64 -119.11
CA ALA A 208 59.98 -59.27 -119.88
C ALA A 208 61.00 -59.95 -118.93
N PRO A 209 61.57 -61.13 -119.29
CA PRO A 209 62.41 -61.93 -118.39
C PRO A 209 63.60 -61.21 -117.75
N HIS A 210 64.13 -60.17 -118.41
CA HIS A 210 65.28 -59.38 -117.97
C HIS A 210 64.91 -58.14 -117.12
N SER A 211 63.62 -57.85 -116.94
CA SER A 211 63.13 -56.64 -116.25
C SER A 211 62.18 -56.93 -115.09
N ILE A 212 61.43 -58.03 -115.16
CA ILE A 212 60.42 -58.40 -114.15
C ILE A 212 60.97 -58.53 -112.73
N GLN A 213 62.24 -58.95 -112.57
CA GLN A 213 62.91 -58.99 -111.26
C GLN A 213 62.95 -57.59 -110.61
N GLN A 214 63.42 -56.59 -111.37
CA GLN A 214 63.57 -55.21 -110.90
C GLN A 214 62.20 -54.54 -110.70
N VAL A 215 61.21 -54.89 -111.53
CA VAL A 215 59.81 -54.44 -111.37
C VAL A 215 59.18 -55.01 -110.10
N VAL A 216 59.43 -56.27 -109.75
CA VAL A 216 58.99 -56.89 -108.48
C VAL A 216 59.64 -56.18 -107.29
N THR A 217 60.96 -55.97 -107.29
CA THR A 217 61.64 -55.24 -106.19
C THR A 217 61.10 -53.82 -106.01
N MET A 218 60.88 -53.10 -107.11
CA MET A 218 60.27 -51.76 -107.11
C MET A 218 58.83 -51.77 -106.56
N LEU A 219 58.03 -52.79 -106.89
CA LEU A 219 56.67 -52.96 -106.38
C LEU A 219 56.65 -53.29 -104.87
N CYS A 220 57.51 -54.18 -104.39
CA CYS A 220 57.63 -54.46 -102.95
C CYS A 220 58.05 -53.22 -102.16
N TRP A 221 58.96 -52.40 -102.69
CA TRP A 221 59.36 -51.14 -102.06
C TRP A 221 58.22 -50.10 -102.04
N LEU A 222 57.46 -49.96 -103.14
CA LEU A 222 56.27 -49.11 -103.15
C LEU A 222 55.18 -49.62 -102.18
N ILE A 223 55.07 -50.92 -101.96
CA ILE A 223 54.19 -51.54 -100.94
C ILE A 223 54.69 -51.25 -99.51
N GLN A 224 56.00 -51.18 -99.27
CA GLN A 224 56.55 -50.79 -97.97
C GLN A 224 56.35 -49.30 -97.65
N LEU A 225 56.24 -48.44 -98.67
CA LEU A 225 55.91 -47.02 -98.50
C LEU A 225 54.40 -46.75 -98.43
N ALA A 226 53.59 -47.57 -99.10
CA ALA A 226 52.13 -47.46 -99.01
C ALA A 226 51.66 -47.96 -97.63
N ALA A 227 50.93 -47.13 -96.90
CA ALA A 227 50.36 -47.54 -95.61
C ALA A 227 49.53 -48.83 -95.76
N PRO A 228 49.56 -49.74 -94.76
CA PRO A 228 48.74 -50.95 -94.80
C PRO A 228 47.25 -50.57 -94.84
N PRO A 229 46.44 -51.24 -95.67
CA PRO A 229 44.99 -51.03 -95.67
C PRO A 229 44.39 -51.51 -94.34
N VAL A 230 43.38 -50.77 -93.81
CA VAL A 230 42.69 -51.00 -92.52
C VAL A 230 43.53 -50.55 -91.29
N LEU A 231 43.11 -49.67 -90.37
CA LEU A 231 41.85 -48.92 -90.11
C LEU A 231 42.10 -47.39 -90.12
N PRO A 232 41.06 -46.53 -90.21
CA PRO A 232 41.20 -45.08 -90.03
C PRO A 232 41.47 -44.72 -88.56
N SER A 233 42.75 -44.50 -88.21
CA SER A 233 43.08 -43.78 -86.98
C SER A 233 42.71 -42.31 -87.14
N GLU A 234 41.90 -41.77 -86.24
CA GLU A 234 41.63 -40.33 -86.19
C GLU A 234 42.94 -39.57 -85.95
N TRP A 235 43.24 -38.60 -86.83
CA TRP A 235 44.47 -37.80 -86.75
C TRP A 235 44.27 -36.63 -85.78
N THR A 236 43.96 -36.95 -84.52
CA THR A 236 43.80 -35.95 -83.45
C THR A 236 45.18 -35.37 -83.10
N PRO A 237 45.42 -34.06 -83.33
CA PRO A 237 46.73 -33.47 -83.02
C PRO A 237 46.93 -33.43 -81.51
N HIS A 238 48.05 -33.98 -81.02
CA HIS A 238 48.38 -33.92 -79.60
C HIS A 238 48.95 -32.53 -79.25
N TYR A 239 48.03 -31.57 -79.04
CA TYR A 239 48.37 -30.20 -78.68
C TYR A 239 49.13 -30.14 -77.35
N GLN A 240 50.38 -29.72 -77.38
CA GLN A 240 51.16 -29.47 -76.17
C GLN A 240 50.62 -28.24 -75.43
N GLN A 241 50.50 -28.34 -74.10
CA GLN A 241 50.02 -27.23 -73.26
C GLN A 241 51.00 -26.04 -73.32
N ALA A 242 50.49 -24.87 -73.71
CA ALA A 242 51.23 -23.61 -73.60
C ALA A 242 51.28 -23.17 -72.13
N PRO A 243 52.43 -22.70 -71.60
CA PRO A 243 52.59 -22.39 -70.17
C PRO A 243 51.69 -21.24 -69.69
N ASP A 244 51.30 -20.33 -70.60
CA ASP A 244 50.42 -19.20 -70.28
C ASP A 244 48.93 -19.59 -70.20
N PHE A 245 48.55 -20.72 -70.79
CA PHE A 245 47.16 -21.17 -70.85
C PHE A 245 46.71 -21.83 -69.53
N PRO A 246 45.48 -21.54 -69.05
CA PRO A 246 45.03 -21.95 -67.73
C PRO A 246 44.91 -23.46 -67.54
N SER A 247 44.60 -24.21 -68.60
CA SER A 247 44.39 -25.66 -68.53
C SER A 247 44.66 -26.36 -69.87
N PRO A 248 44.84 -27.69 -69.89
CA PRO A 248 44.94 -28.46 -71.14
C PRO A 248 43.61 -28.49 -71.92
N GLU A 249 42.46 -28.47 -71.25
CA GLU A 249 41.15 -28.39 -71.90
C GLU A 249 40.97 -27.04 -72.61
N TYR A 250 41.36 -25.93 -71.96
CA TYR A 250 41.41 -24.62 -72.62
C TYR A 250 42.39 -24.62 -73.80
N THR A 251 43.53 -25.33 -73.70
CA THR A 251 44.49 -25.45 -74.81
C THR A 251 43.86 -26.13 -76.02
N GLN A 252 43.18 -27.26 -75.81
CA GLN A 252 42.46 -27.97 -76.88
C GLN A 252 41.33 -27.09 -77.47
N PHE A 253 40.53 -26.45 -76.62
CA PHE A 253 39.49 -25.51 -77.03
C PHE A 253 40.06 -24.36 -77.87
N PHE A 254 41.14 -23.73 -77.42
CA PHE A 254 41.78 -22.63 -78.14
C PHE A 254 42.26 -23.06 -79.53
N PHE A 255 42.96 -24.18 -79.66
CA PHE A 255 43.43 -24.62 -80.98
C PHE A 255 42.27 -25.01 -81.91
N GLN A 256 41.24 -25.68 -81.40
CA GLN A 256 40.03 -25.98 -82.17
C GLN A 256 39.32 -24.70 -82.64
N SER A 257 39.04 -23.77 -81.71
CA SER A 257 38.39 -22.50 -82.00
C SER A 257 39.26 -21.58 -82.86
N ALA A 258 40.59 -21.68 -82.82
CA ALA A 258 41.50 -20.94 -83.71
C ALA A 258 41.51 -21.52 -85.13
N ILE A 259 41.41 -22.84 -85.30
CA ILE A 259 41.22 -23.48 -86.61
C ILE A 259 39.87 -23.06 -87.22
N GLU A 260 38.79 -23.10 -86.42
CA GLU A 260 37.47 -22.61 -86.83
C GLU A 260 37.48 -21.12 -87.17
N SER A 261 38.12 -20.29 -86.35
CA SER A 261 38.30 -18.85 -86.61
C SER A 261 39.09 -18.61 -87.89
N PHE A 262 40.13 -19.40 -88.17
CA PHE A 262 40.89 -19.31 -89.43
C PHE A 262 40.04 -19.71 -90.65
N HIS A 263 39.15 -20.70 -90.51
CA HIS A 263 38.17 -21.02 -91.55
C HIS A 263 37.15 -19.90 -91.77
N LEU A 264 36.60 -19.30 -90.70
CA LEU A 264 35.68 -18.16 -90.77
C LEU A 264 36.33 -16.94 -91.42
N TRP A 265 37.58 -16.64 -91.05
CA TRP A 265 38.40 -15.57 -91.65
C TRP A 265 38.68 -15.80 -93.14
N ASN A 266 39.07 -17.03 -93.52
CA ASN A 266 39.30 -17.39 -94.92
C ASN A 266 38.00 -17.37 -95.76
N LEU A 267 36.84 -17.60 -95.13
CA LEU A 267 35.50 -17.41 -95.71
C LEU A 267 35.00 -15.96 -95.66
N LYS A 268 35.82 -15.01 -95.17
CA LYS A 268 35.51 -13.57 -95.00
C LYS A 268 34.26 -13.28 -94.15
N ARG A 269 34.00 -14.10 -93.13
CA ARG A 269 32.90 -13.91 -92.18
C ARG A 269 33.37 -13.15 -90.95
N GLU A 270 33.59 -11.84 -91.11
CA GLU A 270 34.24 -11.01 -90.09
C GLU A 270 33.43 -10.87 -88.79
N GLU A 271 32.09 -10.84 -88.86
CA GLU A 271 31.22 -10.82 -87.67
C GLU A 271 31.25 -12.15 -86.89
N GLU A 272 31.12 -13.29 -87.59
CA GLU A 272 31.22 -14.63 -86.97
C GLU A 272 32.61 -14.87 -86.37
N PHE A 273 33.67 -14.40 -87.05
CA PHE A 273 35.04 -14.41 -86.54
C PHE A 273 35.19 -13.53 -85.30
N GLY A 274 34.63 -12.31 -85.30
CA GLY A 274 34.65 -11.41 -84.15
C GLY A 274 34.00 -12.03 -82.92
N ALA A 275 32.80 -12.58 -83.07
CA ALA A 275 32.08 -13.27 -82.00
C ALA A 275 32.85 -14.49 -81.47
N GLN A 276 33.51 -15.27 -82.35
CA GLN A 276 34.34 -16.41 -81.93
C GLN A 276 35.60 -15.95 -81.17
N VAL A 277 36.21 -14.82 -81.55
CA VAL A 277 37.35 -14.23 -80.83
C VAL A 277 36.94 -13.68 -79.47
N GLU A 278 35.78 -13.03 -79.37
CA GLU A 278 35.21 -12.59 -78.08
C GLU A 278 34.87 -13.78 -77.18
N ALA A 279 34.26 -14.84 -77.73
CA ALA A 279 33.98 -16.08 -76.97
C ALA A 279 35.25 -16.78 -76.47
N MET A 280 36.34 -16.80 -77.27
CA MET A 280 37.65 -17.28 -76.81
C MET A 280 38.21 -16.41 -75.68
N ALA A 281 38.13 -15.08 -75.81
CA ALA A 281 38.60 -14.15 -74.79
C ALA A 281 37.81 -14.26 -73.48
N ASP A 282 36.47 -14.34 -73.55
CA ASP A 282 35.61 -14.55 -72.38
C ASP A 282 35.87 -15.91 -71.72
N ARG A 283 36.12 -16.98 -72.48
CA ARG A 283 36.51 -18.27 -71.89
C ARG A 283 37.85 -18.17 -71.17
N LEU A 284 38.84 -17.49 -71.74
CA LEU A 284 40.13 -17.27 -71.08
C LEU A 284 39.99 -16.48 -69.78
N VAL A 285 39.17 -15.43 -69.77
CA VAL A 285 38.88 -14.63 -68.57
C VAL A 285 38.14 -15.47 -67.54
N ALA A 286 37.13 -16.25 -67.94
CA ALA A 286 36.36 -17.12 -67.05
C ALA A 286 37.27 -18.13 -66.32
N GLU A 287 38.14 -18.85 -67.04
CA GLU A 287 39.09 -19.80 -66.42
C GLU A 287 40.08 -19.10 -65.48
N LYS A 288 40.57 -17.90 -65.84
CA LYS A 288 41.53 -17.14 -65.01
C LYS A 288 40.90 -16.41 -63.82
N THR A 289 39.57 -16.24 -63.79
CA THR A 289 38.86 -15.42 -62.75
C THR A 289 37.78 -16.17 -61.97
N GLY A 290 37.54 -17.44 -62.25
CA GLY A 290 36.51 -18.25 -61.57
C GLY A 290 35.10 -18.03 -62.10
N GLY A 291 34.97 -17.78 -63.42
CA GLY A 291 33.68 -17.73 -64.12
C GLY A 291 33.12 -16.34 -64.44
N MET A 292 33.92 -15.26 -64.32
CA MET A 292 33.49 -13.92 -64.74
C MET A 292 33.77 -13.68 -66.23
N SER A 293 32.91 -12.91 -66.91
CA SER A 293 33.20 -12.39 -68.26
C SER A 293 34.13 -11.17 -68.21
N LEU A 294 34.73 -10.83 -69.36
CA LEU A 294 35.59 -9.67 -69.56
C LEU A 294 34.92 -8.36 -69.11
N GLU A 295 33.61 -8.21 -69.38
CA GLU A 295 32.83 -7.06 -68.94
C GLU A 295 32.65 -7.00 -67.42
N GLN A 296 32.36 -8.13 -66.78
CA GLN A 296 32.17 -8.21 -65.33
C GLN A 296 33.47 -7.86 -64.59
N VAL A 297 34.61 -8.33 -65.09
CA VAL A 297 35.94 -7.97 -64.57
C VAL A 297 36.18 -6.47 -64.70
N ARG A 298 35.93 -5.88 -65.88
CA ARG A 298 36.07 -4.43 -66.11
C ARG A 298 35.18 -3.61 -65.17
N SER A 299 33.90 -3.96 -65.05
CA SER A 299 32.95 -3.30 -64.15
C SER A 299 33.40 -3.36 -62.69
N ARG A 300 33.90 -4.51 -62.24
CA ARG A 300 34.46 -4.69 -60.88
C ARG A 300 35.73 -3.87 -60.66
N THR A 301 36.62 -3.77 -61.65
CA THR A 301 37.81 -2.91 -61.58
C THR A 301 37.44 -1.43 -61.42
N GLU A 302 36.45 -0.93 -62.16
CA GLU A 302 35.97 0.45 -62.02
C GLU A 302 35.24 0.71 -60.69
N GLN A 303 34.50 -0.27 -60.17
CA GLN A 303 33.93 -0.17 -58.83
C GLN A 303 35.02 -0.04 -57.75
N ILE A 304 36.09 -0.82 -57.85
CA ILE A 304 37.24 -0.77 -56.93
C ILE A 304 38.01 0.55 -57.07
N ARG A 305 38.17 1.09 -58.29
CA ARG A 305 38.76 2.43 -58.51
C ARG A 305 37.96 3.52 -57.80
N LYS A 306 36.64 3.56 -57.97
CA LYS A 306 35.76 4.54 -57.30
C LYS A 306 35.79 4.42 -55.78
N GLN A 307 35.89 3.19 -55.25
CA GLN A 307 36.08 2.98 -53.81
C GLN A 307 37.42 3.54 -53.32
N LEU A 308 38.53 3.29 -54.04
CA LEU A 308 39.85 3.86 -53.72
C LEU A 308 39.85 5.39 -53.77
N GLU A 309 39.26 5.98 -54.81
CA GLU A 309 39.14 7.43 -54.99
C GLU A 309 38.30 8.10 -53.89
N THR A 310 37.22 7.43 -53.44
CA THR A 310 36.44 7.86 -52.27
C THR A 310 37.29 7.83 -50.99
N ILE A 311 38.05 6.74 -50.77
CA ILE A 311 38.91 6.60 -49.59
C ILE A 311 40.02 7.65 -49.56
N ASP A 312 40.67 7.95 -50.68
CA ASP A 312 41.77 8.93 -50.71
C ASP A 312 41.24 10.39 -50.68
N THR A 313 40.04 10.66 -51.18
CA THR A 313 39.37 11.98 -51.02
C THR A 313 38.81 12.21 -49.62
N ASP A 314 38.45 11.18 -48.86
CA ASP A 314 38.13 11.34 -47.43
C ASP A 314 39.40 11.43 -46.57
N ARG A 315 40.48 10.75 -46.96
CA ARG A 315 41.80 10.86 -46.34
C ARG A 315 42.41 12.26 -46.49
N SER A 316 42.20 12.94 -47.63
CA SER A 316 42.72 14.29 -47.87
C SER A 316 41.99 15.39 -47.09
N LYS A 317 40.77 15.12 -46.60
CA LYS A 317 39.98 16.07 -45.78
C LYS A 317 40.34 16.06 -44.29
N GLY A 318 41.14 15.10 -43.82
CA GLY A 318 41.67 15.01 -42.44
C GLY A 318 40.66 14.68 -41.32
N GLN A 319 39.39 15.11 -41.45
CA GLN A 319 38.36 15.10 -40.40
C GLN A 319 38.16 13.75 -39.70
N THR A 320 38.30 12.62 -40.41
CA THR A 320 38.10 11.28 -39.84
C THR A 320 39.28 10.76 -39.01
N ARG A 321 40.52 11.15 -39.31
CA ARG A 321 41.71 10.56 -38.66
C ARG A 321 42.01 11.21 -37.31
N GLU A 322 41.95 12.54 -37.23
CA GLU A 322 42.28 13.26 -35.99
C GLU A 322 41.15 13.14 -34.95
N GLN A 323 39.88 13.23 -35.38
CA GLN A 323 38.73 12.98 -34.49
C GLN A 323 38.70 11.52 -33.99
N SER A 324 39.12 10.56 -34.82
CA SER A 324 39.30 9.17 -34.40
C SER A 324 40.44 9.04 -33.37
N PHE A 325 41.57 9.72 -33.56
CA PHE A 325 42.67 9.71 -32.60
C PHE A 325 42.25 10.30 -31.24
N ASP A 326 41.53 11.43 -31.21
CA ASP A 326 41.00 12.02 -29.97
C ASP A 326 39.88 11.17 -29.33
N GLY A 327 39.13 10.40 -30.12
CA GLY A 327 38.21 9.37 -29.62
C GLY A 327 38.96 8.23 -28.93
N ILE A 328 39.92 7.63 -29.64
CA ILE A 328 40.77 6.53 -29.15
C ILE A 328 41.59 6.96 -27.93
N GLN A 329 42.15 8.18 -27.91
CA GLN A 329 42.92 8.69 -26.78
C GLN A 329 42.05 8.83 -25.51
N ARG A 330 40.80 9.29 -25.65
CA ARG A 330 39.83 9.32 -24.53
C ARG A 330 39.44 7.92 -24.08
N GLU A 331 39.19 6.99 -25.01
CA GLU A 331 38.91 5.60 -24.64
C GLU A 331 40.11 4.95 -23.94
N VAL A 332 41.34 5.10 -24.44
CA VAL A 332 42.56 4.59 -23.80
C VAL A 332 42.73 5.15 -22.39
N GLN A 333 42.53 6.45 -22.18
CA GLN A 333 42.56 7.04 -20.84
C GLN A 333 41.48 6.44 -19.92
N GLU A 334 40.26 6.22 -20.42
CA GLU A 334 39.17 5.65 -19.62
C GLU A 334 39.40 4.17 -19.31
N LYS A 335 39.81 3.34 -20.28
CA LYS A 335 40.25 1.96 -20.01
C LYS A 335 41.38 1.93 -18.99
N GLN A 336 42.31 2.89 -19.03
CA GLN A 336 43.41 2.97 -18.06
C GLN A 336 42.95 3.43 -16.66
N ARG A 337 41.88 4.23 -16.55
CA ARG A 337 41.19 4.49 -15.26
C ARG A 337 40.53 3.22 -14.74
N VAL A 338 39.77 2.51 -15.58
CA VAL A 338 39.10 1.25 -15.24
C VAL A 338 40.11 0.17 -14.82
N VAL A 339 41.25 0.04 -15.51
CA VAL A 339 42.33 -0.89 -15.13
C VAL A 339 42.94 -0.52 -13.77
N LYS A 340 43.13 0.78 -13.47
CA LYS A 340 43.58 1.22 -12.14
C LYS A 340 42.55 0.90 -11.04
N GLN A 341 41.27 1.16 -11.29
CA GLN A 341 40.19 0.82 -10.37
C GLN A 341 40.11 -0.69 -10.12
N LEU A 342 40.16 -1.50 -11.18
CA LEU A 342 40.16 -2.98 -11.10
C LEU A 342 41.38 -3.53 -10.35
N ALA A 343 42.57 -2.91 -10.53
CA ALA A 343 43.76 -3.27 -9.76
C ALA A 343 43.60 -2.94 -8.26
N GLU A 344 43.03 -1.78 -7.92
CA GLU A 344 42.73 -1.39 -6.55
C GLU A 344 41.69 -2.33 -5.91
N THR A 345 40.59 -2.65 -6.61
CA THR A 345 39.58 -3.59 -6.10
C THR A 345 40.13 -5.00 -5.95
N THR A 346 40.94 -5.49 -6.90
CA THR A 346 41.60 -6.82 -6.81
C THR A 346 42.52 -6.88 -5.59
N LYS A 347 43.29 -5.81 -5.33
CA LYS A 347 44.18 -5.67 -4.18
C LYS A 347 43.42 -5.58 -2.84
N GLN A 348 42.22 -4.98 -2.84
CA GLN A 348 41.33 -4.99 -1.67
C GLN A 348 40.73 -6.38 -1.44
N LEU A 349 40.29 -7.07 -2.50
CA LEU A 349 39.70 -8.41 -2.43
C LEU A 349 40.74 -9.44 -1.94
N ALA A 350 41.98 -9.38 -2.44
CA ALA A 350 43.08 -10.21 -1.97
C ALA A 350 43.34 -10.03 -0.46
N LYS A 351 43.37 -8.79 0.04
CA LYS A 351 43.50 -8.50 1.49
C LYS A 351 42.32 -9.00 2.33
N GLN A 352 41.12 -9.04 1.77
CA GLN A 352 39.94 -9.63 2.44
C GLN A 352 40.04 -11.15 2.47
N TYR A 353 40.44 -11.78 1.35
CA TYR A 353 40.69 -13.21 1.25
C TYR A 353 41.77 -13.67 2.26
N GLU A 354 42.95 -13.03 2.27
CA GLU A 354 44.02 -13.32 3.24
C GLU A 354 43.57 -13.18 4.71
N ARG A 355 42.60 -12.31 5.00
CA ARG A 355 42.04 -12.17 6.35
C ARG A 355 41.10 -13.35 6.66
N GLN A 356 40.18 -13.67 5.76
CA GLN A 356 39.25 -14.79 5.93
C GLN A 356 39.98 -16.13 6.02
N GLU A 357 41.05 -16.31 5.26
CA GLU A 357 41.93 -17.49 5.30
C GLU A 357 42.63 -17.63 6.66
N ARG A 358 43.18 -16.52 7.21
CA ARG A 358 43.74 -16.51 8.58
C ARG A 358 42.69 -16.75 9.66
N GLU A 359 41.51 -16.16 9.54
CA GLU A 359 40.39 -16.43 10.47
C GLU A 359 39.91 -17.88 10.37
N TYR A 360 39.93 -18.48 9.18
CA TYR A 360 39.58 -19.89 8.96
C TYR A 360 40.57 -20.81 9.69
N TYR A 361 41.89 -20.63 9.49
CA TYR A 361 42.89 -21.43 10.18
C TYR A 361 42.83 -21.25 11.71
N GLN A 362 42.67 -20.01 12.21
CA GLN A 362 42.48 -19.77 13.65
C GLN A 362 41.24 -20.46 14.24
N ARG A 363 40.13 -20.53 13.49
CA ARG A 363 38.94 -21.29 13.90
C ARG A 363 39.16 -22.81 13.82
N GLN A 364 39.97 -23.29 12.89
CA GLN A 364 40.34 -24.69 12.76
C GLN A 364 41.24 -25.14 13.93
N ASP A 365 42.24 -24.33 14.30
CA ASP A 365 43.09 -24.58 15.49
C ASP A 365 42.24 -24.60 16.76
N GLN A 366 41.36 -23.61 16.96
CA GLN A 366 40.42 -23.56 18.08
C GLN A 366 39.48 -24.78 18.13
N TYR A 367 39.02 -25.27 16.97
CA TYR A 367 38.22 -26.49 16.90
C TYR A 367 38.99 -27.70 17.44
N TYR A 368 40.25 -27.89 17.02
CA TYR A 368 41.08 -28.98 17.52
C TYR A 368 41.45 -28.83 19.00
N ASP A 369 41.66 -27.61 19.51
CA ASP A 369 41.84 -27.36 20.94
C ASP A 369 40.60 -27.76 21.74
N TYR A 370 39.40 -27.42 21.27
CA TYR A 370 38.14 -27.84 21.91
C TYR A 370 37.91 -29.35 21.81
N GLU A 371 38.23 -29.98 20.67
CA GLU A 371 38.12 -31.43 20.51
C GLU A 371 39.07 -32.18 21.46
N ASN A 372 40.32 -31.71 21.58
CA ASN A 372 41.29 -32.21 22.56
C ASN A 372 40.85 -31.97 24.00
N ALA A 373 40.25 -30.82 24.32
CA ALA A 373 39.71 -30.54 25.65
C ALA A 373 38.53 -31.45 26.00
N ILE A 374 37.59 -31.64 25.07
CA ILE A 374 36.47 -32.57 25.18
C ILE A 374 36.97 -34.00 25.38
N GLN A 375 38.00 -34.43 24.63
CA GLN A 375 38.59 -35.76 24.78
C GLN A 375 39.26 -35.94 26.15
N LYS A 376 40.03 -34.96 26.62
CA LYS A 376 40.61 -34.96 27.98
C LYS A 376 39.52 -35.06 29.06
N VAL A 377 38.41 -34.34 28.92
CA VAL A 377 37.27 -34.42 29.86
C VAL A 377 36.55 -35.77 29.78
N LYS A 378 36.34 -36.33 28.58
CA LYS A 378 35.80 -37.71 28.42
C LYS A 378 36.69 -38.74 29.10
N GLU A 379 38.01 -38.61 28.98
CA GLU A 379 38.95 -39.51 29.64
C GLU A 379 39.00 -39.31 31.16
N GLN A 380 38.92 -38.08 31.66
CA GLN A 380 38.78 -37.82 33.10
C GLN A 380 37.48 -38.45 33.63
N LEU A 381 36.36 -38.31 32.93
CA LEU A 381 35.09 -38.93 33.27
C LEU A 381 35.12 -40.47 33.20
N ALA A 382 35.82 -41.05 32.22
CA ALA A 382 36.00 -42.50 32.12
C ALA A 382 36.97 -43.07 33.18
N ARG A 383 37.90 -42.25 33.68
CA ARG A 383 38.80 -42.59 34.80
C ARG A 383 38.13 -42.37 36.17
N GLN A 384 37.06 -41.58 36.25
CA GLN A 384 36.22 -41.43 37.45
C GLN A 384 35.37 -42.70 37.68
N GLN A 385 35.96 -43.67 38.39
CA GLN A 385 35.22 -44.81 38.93
C GLN A 385 34.35 -44.38 40.12
N MET A 386 33.26 -43.69 39.84
CA MET A 386 32.20 -43.43 40.80
C MET A 386 31.35 -44.69 40.95
N THR A 387 31.23 -45.21 42.18
CA THR A 387 30.36 -46.35 42.47
C THR A 387 28.89 -45.99 42.22
N THR A 388 28.05 -47.01 42.02
CA THR A 388 26.59 -46.81 41.91
C THR A 388 26.03 -46.08 43.14
N LYS A 389 26.54 -46.41 44.33
CA LYS A 389 26.17 -45.79 45.61
C LYS A 389 26.47 -44.29 45.64
N GLU A 390 27.69 -43.87 45.29
CA GLU A 390 28.07 -42.45 45.26
C GLU A 390 27.26 -41.66 44.22
N ARG A 391 26.95 -42.28 43.07
CA ARG A 391 26.08 -41.67 42.06
C ARG A 391 24.67 -41.44 42.60
N ASP A 392 24.10 -42.43 43.27
CA ASP A 392 22.73 -42.38 43.78
C ASP A 392 22.62 -41.45 45.01
N GLU A 393 23.68 -41.35 45.82
CA GLU A 393 23.84 -40.33 46.87
C GLU A 393 23.92 -38.91 46.29
N LEU A 394 24.77 -38.66 45.30
CA LEU A 394 24.83 -37.36 44.61
C LEU A 394 23.50 -37.00 43.94
N GLN A 395 22.81 -37.97 43.34
CA GLN A 395 21.49 -37.77 42.73
C GLN A 395 20.42 -37.42 43.78
N THR A 396 20.52 -38.00 44.98
CA THR A 396 19.68 -37.67 46.15
C THR A 396 19.97 -36.26 46.66
N ILE A 397 21.25 -35.87 46.77
CA ILE A 397 21.67 -34.50 47.14
C ILE A 397 21.14 -33.49 46.11
N ILE A 398 21.28 -33.77 44.82
CA ILE A 398 20.75 -32.90 43.74
C ILE A 398 19.22 -32.77 43.82
N ALA A 399 18.50 -33.85 44.14
CA ALA A 399 17.05 -33.79 44.36
C ALA A 399 16.68 -32.93 45.58
N HIS A 400 17.38 -33.11 46.71
CA HIS A 400 17.20 -32.29 47.91
C HIS A 400 17.47 -30.81 47.64
N CYS A 401 18.60 -30.47 47.01
CA CYS A 401 18.94 -29.09 46.65
C CYS A 401 17.92 -28.46 45.68
N ARG A 402 17.40 -29.22 44.71
CA ARG A 402 16.31 -28.75 43.82
C ARG A 402 15.04 -28.41 44.60
N ASN A 403 14.63 -29.28 45.53
CA ASN A 403 13.46 -29.06 46.38
C ASN A 403 13.65 -27.85 47.31
N LEU A 404 14.84 -27.69 47.90
CA LEU A 404 15.19 -26.53 48.72
C LEU A 404 15.17 -25.21 47.92
N ILE A 405 15.72 -25.21 46.70
CA ILE A 405 15.69 -24.05 45.80
C ILE A 405 14.25 -23.72 45.37
N ALA A 406 13.40 -24.73 45.13
CA ALA A 406 11.99 -24.51 44.83
C ALA A 406 11.24 -23.90 46.03
N ALA A 407 11.43 -24.44 47.24
CA ALA A 407 10.84 -23.90 48.47
C ALA A 407 11.29 -22.45 48.74
N LYS A 408 12.58 -22.14 48.55
CA LYS A 408 13.10 -20.76 48.69
C LYS A 408 12.56 -19.81 47.62
N ARG A 409 12.37 -20.25 46.38
CA ARG A 409 11.73 -19.45 45.31
C ARG A 409 10.26 -19.17 45.62
N ASN A 410 9.52 -20.15 46.12
CA ASN A 410 8.13 -19.95 46.53
C ASN A 410 8.04 -18.96 47.71
N ALA A 411 8.95 -19.07 48.68
CA ALA A 411 9.00 -18.12 49.80
C ALA A 411 9.34 -16.69 49.35
N ILE A 412 10.23 -16.52 48.35
CA ILE A 412 10.49 -15.20 47.74
C ILE A 412 9.23 -14.68 47.05
N ALA A 413 8.53 -15.50 46.25
CA ALA A 413 7.30 -15.09 45.59
C ALA A 413 6.21 -14.63 46.58
N CYS A 414 5.99 -15.34 47.68
CA CYS A 414 5.06 -14.90 48.73
C CYS A 414 5.48 -13.56 49.36
N LEU A 415 6.79 -13.34 49.59
CA LEU A 415 7.30 -12.08 50.13
C LEU A 415 7.22 -10.92 49.12
N ASP A 416 7.35 -11.19 47.82
CA ASP A 416 7.14 -10.21 46.75
C ASP A 416 5.65 -9.83 46.64
N ASP A 417 4.74 -10.81 46.74
CA ASP A 417 3.29 -10.59 46.78
C ASP A 417 2.90 -9.76 48.03
N GLU A 418 3.33 -10.15 49.23
CA GLU A 418 3.14 -9.41 50.49
C GLU A 418 3.72 -7.98 50.40
N SER A 419 4.93 -7.82 49.86
CA SER A 419 5.56 -6.51 49.62
C SER A 419 4.71 -5.63 48.70
N SER A 420 4.07 -6.22 47.68
CA SER A 420 3.17 -5.49 46.80
C SER A 420 1.90 -5.01 47.52
N ASP A 421 1.31 -5.84 48.39
CA ASP A 421 0.14 -5.47 49.21
C ASP A 421 0.48 -4.40 50.27
N TYR A 422 1.68 -4.45 50.86
CA TYR A 422 2.19 -3.38 51.73
C TYR A 422 2.40 -2.07 50.94
N GLN A 423 2.94 -2.11 49.72
CA GLN A 423 3.07 -0.92 48.87
C GLN A 423 1.72 -0.34 48.45
N ILE A 424 0.73 -1.18 48.12
CA ILE A 424 -0.65 -0.77 47.82
C ILE A 424 -1.27 -0.11 49.06
N THR A 425 -1.10 -0.71 50.23
CA THR A 425 -1.63 -0.19 51.51
C THR A 425 -0.99 1.14 51.90
N LEU A 426 0.33 1.25 51.81
CA LEU A 426 1.07 2.50 52.02
C LEU A 426 0.60 3.58 51.03
N SER A 427 0.40 3.23 49.76
CA SER A 427 -0.11 4.16 48.73
C SER A 427 -1.55 4.63 49.01
N ARG A 428 -2.40 3.80 49.61
CA ARG A 428 -3.75 4.19 50.08
C ARG A 428 -3.65 5.14 51.27
N LEU A 429 -2.81 4.85 52.26
CA LEU A 429 -2.60 5.68 53.45
C LEU A 429 -2.02 7.06 53.09
N ILE A 430 -1.06 7.14 52.17
CA ILE A 430 -0.52 8.42 51.66
C ILE A 430 -1.63 9.25 51.00
N LYS A 431 -2.46 8.64 50.15
CA LYS A 431 -3.61 9.33 49.52
C LYS A 431 -4.62 9.83 50.55
N GLN A 432 -4.92 9.04 51.59
CA GLN A 432 -5.81 9.45 52.68
C GLN A 432 -5.24 10.63 53.46
N LYS A 433 -3.95 10.61 53.84
CA LYS A 433 -3.31 11.74 54.53
C LYS A 433 -3.36 13.03 53.70
N ILE A 434 -3.00 12.97 52.41
CA ILE A 434 -3.06 14.12 51.49
C ILE A 434 -4.50 14.65 51.37
N HIS A 435 -5.50 13.76 51.31
CA HIS A 435 -6.90 14.16 51.26
C HIS A 435 -7.35 14.88 52.55
N PHE A 436 -7.01 14.35 53.73
CA PHE A 436 -7.33 15.00 55.00
C PHE A 436 -6.64 16.37 55.16
N THR A 437 -5.39 16.54 54.73
CA THR A 437 -4.72 17.84 54.70
C THR A 437 -5.45 18.84 53.80
N SER A 438 -5.87 18.41 52.60
CA SER A 438 -6.65 19.24 51.67
C SER A 438 -8.05 19.60 52.21
N GLU A 439 -8.73 18.66 52.86
CA GLU A 439 -10.03 18.86 53.49
C GLU A 439 -9.93 19.83 54.68
N LEU A 440 -8.89 19.68 55.51
CA LEU A 440 -8.64 20.55 56.66
C LEU A 440 -8.34 21.99 56.21
N ASN A 441 -7.44 22.20 55.25
CA ASN A 441 -7.22 23.53 54.66
C ASN A 441 -8.53 24.15 54.14
N THR A 442 -9.34 23.37 53.43
CA THR A 442 -10.65 23.82 52.91
C THR A 442 -11.59 24.24 54.05
N LYS A 443 -11.66 23.46 55.14
CA LYS A 443 -12.46 23.80 56.33
C LYS A 443 -11.95 25.05 57.03
N LEU A 444 -10.64 25.25 57.16
CA LEU A 444 -10.04 26.43 57.78
C LEU A 444 -10.31 27.70 56.97
N TYR A 445 -10.21 27.66 55.64
CA TYR A 445 -10.60 28.78 54.77
C TYR A 445 -12.09 29.10 54.87
N ASN A 446 -12.96 28.08 54.86
CA ASN A 446 -14.40 28.30 55.02
C ASN A 446 -14.75 28.88 56.40
N PHE A 447 -14.11 28.39 57.47
CA PHE A 447 -14.28 28.91 58.83
C PHE A 447 -13.81 30.36 58.97
N SER A 448 -12.61 30.68 58.44
CA SER A 448 -12.09 32.05 58.38
C SER A 448 -13.01 33.02 57.64
N ASN A 449 -13.65 32.58 56.56
CA ASN A 449 -14.61 33.40 55.82
C ASN A 449 -15.95 33.55 56.57
N ALA A 450 -16.36 32.56 57.37
CA ALA A 450 -17.61 32.59 58.11
C ALA A 450 -17.58 33.46 59.38
N ILE A 451 -16.40 33.66 59.99
CA ILE A 451 -16.23 34.48 61.20
C ILE A 451 -15.73 35.91 60.93
N LYS A 452 -15.57 36.29 59.65
CA LYS A 452 -15.28 37.67 59.24
C LYS A 452 -16.58 38.45 59.02
N PRO A 453 -16.67 39.73 59.43
CA PRO A 453 -15.57 40.59 59.87
C PRO A 453 -15.20 40.49 61.37
N ASP A 454 -16.02 39.83 62.19
CA ASP A 454 -15.97 39.97 63.66
C ASP A 454 -14.71 39.39 64.33
N ILE A 455 -14.08 38.37 63.73
CA ILE A 455 -12.82 37.77 64.21
C ILE A 455 -11.79 37.71 63.08
N GLN A 456 -10.60 38.26 63.30
CA GLN A 456 -9.52 38.28 62.31
C GLN A 456 -8.67 37.00 62.31
N PHE A 457 -9.27 35.88 61.87
CA PHE A 457 -8.52 34.65 61.64
C PHE A 457 -7.92 34.58 60.21
N THR A 458 -6.65 34.22 60.10
CA THR A 458 -5.96 33.95 58.82
C THR A 458 -5.44 32.50 58.83
N PRO A 459 -5.99 31.60 58.00
CA PRO A 459 -5.56 30.20 57.97
C PRO A 459 -4.09 30.03 57.62
N ILE A 460 -3.40 29.18 58.40
CA ILE A 460 -2.15 28.57 57.98
C ILE A 460 -2.47 27.52 56.91
N GLU A 461 -1.84 27.59 55.75
CA GLU A 461 -1.96 26.53 54.73
C GLU A 461 -1.08 25.34 55.14
N ILE A 462 -1.71 24.23 55.50
CA ILE A 462 -1.02 23.01 55.92
C ILE A 462 -0.53 22.26 54.68
N SER A 463 0.76 21.93 54.63
CA SER A 463 1.36 21.16 53.54
C SER A 463 1.92 19.83 54.07
N LEU A 464 1.63 18.74 53.35
CA LEU A 464 2.17 17.41 53.62
C LEU A 464 3.07 16.96 52.47
N THR A 465 4.34 16.74 52.77
CA THR A 465 5.36 16.18 51.87
C THR A 465 6.00 14.97 52.54
N SER A 466 6.88 14.25 51.83
CA SER A 466 7.51 13.03 52.35
C SER A 466 8.52 13.24 53.48
N GLY A 467 8.90 14.49 53.81
CA GLY A 467 9.94 14.80 54.80
C GLY A 467 9.57 15.80 55.89
N ASN A 468 8.52 16.61 55.73
CA ASN A 468 8.25 17.75 56.63
C ASN A 468 7.41 17.42 57.88
N TYR A 469 7.58 16.23 58.45
CA TYR A 469 6.78 15.80 59.62
C TYR A 469 6.95 16.67 60.87
N PRO A 470 8.16 17.07 61.32
CA PRO A 470 8.29 17.93 62.50
C PRO A 470 7.81 19.36 62.25
N GLU A 471 7.96 19.89 61.04
CA GLU A 471 7.40 21.21 60.66
C GLU A 471 5.87 21.17 60.56
N LEU A 472 5.31 20.03 60.13
CA LEU A 472 3.88 19.78 60.13
C LEU A 472 3.32 19.71 61.57
N GLU A 473 4.02 19.05 62.49
CA GLU A 473 3.64 19.00 63.90
C GLU A 473 3.66 20.40 64.53
N GLN A 474 4.71 21.19 64.29
CA GLN A 474 4.80 22.58 64.75
C GLN A 474 3.71 23.48 64.16
N THR A 475 3.38 23.33 62.87
CA THR A 475 2.32 24.13 62.23
C THR A 475 0.91 23.71 62.67
N LEU A 476 0.69 22.43 63.01
CA LEU A 476 -0.55 21.97 63.63
C LEU A 476 -0.72 22.50 65.07
N LEU A 477 0.35 22.49 65.88
CA LEU A 477 0.33 23.07 67.24
C LEU A 477 0.09 24.60 67.20
N ALA A 478 0.74 25.31 66.28
CA ALA A 478 0.51 26.75 66.08
C ALA A 478 -0.93 27.05 65.62
N LEU A 479 -1.52 26.18 64.79
CA LEU A 479 -2.92 26.27 64.38
C LEU A 479 -3.88 25.98 65.54
N GLU A 480 -3.61 24.97 66.37
CA GLU A 480 -4.42 24.65 67.57
C GLU A 480 -4.43 25.82 68.55
N GLN A 481 -3.29 26.49 68.76
CA GLN A 481 -3.21 27.71 69.55
C GLN A 481 -4.04 28.85 68.92
N GLN A 482 -3.89 29.12 67.62
CA GLN A 482 -4.69 30.16 66.94
C GLN A 482 -6.20 29.88 66.96
N LEU A 483 -6.61 28.62 66.83
CA LEU A 483 -8.02 28.23 66.94
C LEU A 483 -8.52 28.40 68.38
N THR A 484 -7.69 28.13 69.38
CA THR A 484 -8.01 28.40 70.79
C THR A 484 -8.23 29.90 71.04
N ASP A 485 -7.33 30.76 70.55
CA ASP A 485 -7.48 32.22 70.63
C ASP A 485 -8.74 32.73 69.91
N VAL A 486 -9.11 32.11 68.78
CA VAL A 486 -10.36 32.38 68.06
C VAL A 486 -11.59 31.92 68.84
N PHE A 487 -11.55 30.75 69.51
CA PHE A 487 -12.66 30.29 70.35
C PHE A 487 -12.84 31.15 71.60
N VAL A 488 -11.76 31.69 72.19
CA VAL A 488 -11.85 32.69 73.28
C VAL A 488 -12.52 33.97 72.79
N GLN A 489 -12.08 34.55 71.66
CA GLN A 489 -12.71 35.72 71.06
C GLN A 489 -14.18 35.49 70.70
N TYR A 490 -14.52 34.33 70.15
CA TYR A 490 -15.91 33.93 69.89
C TYR A 490 -16.74 33.83 71.16
N HIS A 491 -16.19 33.28 72.25
CA HIS A 491 -16.86 33.21 73.54
C HIS A 491 -17.08 34.60 74.15
N GLU A 492 -16.08 35.49 74.09
CA GLU A 492 -16.23 36.88 74.54
C GLU A 492 -17.31 37.64 73.75
N LEU A 493 -17.34 37.48 72.41
CA LEU A 493 -18.39 38.04 71.56
C LEU A 493 -19.76 37.47 71.91
N TYR A 494 -19.87 36.15 72.09
CA TYR A 494 -21.12 35.49 72.51
C TYR A 494 -21.62 36.01 73.86
N VAL A 495 -20.73 36.12 74.86
CA VAL A 495 -21.07 36.67 76.18
C VAL A 495 -21.50 38.14 76.08
N ARG A 496 -20.80 38.96 75.28
CA ARG A 496 -21.13 40.37 75.03
C ARG A 496 -22.51 40.52 74.37
N CYS A 497 -22.79 39.74 73.33
CA CYS A 497 -24.08 39.72 72.65
C CYS A 497 -25.20 39.18 73.55
N SER A 498 -24.93 38.18 74.38
CA SER A 498 -25.87 37.67 75.38
C SER A 498 -26.21 38.71 76.46
N GLN A 499 -25.21 39.44 76.96
CA GLN A 499 -25.42 40.57 77.88
C GLN A 499 -26.20 41.73 77.24
N GLN A 500 -25.92 42.05 75.96
CA GLN A 500 -26.70 43.04 75.20
C GLN A 500 -28.15 42.58 75.00
N LYS A 501 -28.36 41.31 74.63
CA LYS A 501 -29.69 40.71 74.52
C LYS A 501 -30.45 40.81 75.86
N LEU A 502 -29.84 40.41 76.97
CA LEU A 502 -30.47 40.48 78.29
C LEU A 502 -30.85 41.92 78.68
N ARG A 503 -29.99 42.91 78.37
CA ARG A 503 -30.31 44.34 78.56
C ARG A 503 -31.48 44.81 77.70
N LEU A 504 -31.57 44.33 76.46
CA LEU A 504 -32.71 44.65 75.57
C LEU A 504 -33.99 43.96 76.04
N GLU A 505 -33.94 42.70 76.47
CA GLU A 505 -35.08 41.98 77.07
C GLU A 505 -35.55 42.67 78.37
N GLN A 506 -34.62 43.17 79.19
CA GLN A 506 -34.95 43.98 80.35
C GLN A 506 -35.59 45.32 79.95
N GLN A 507 -35.02 46.06 79.00
CA GLN A 507 -35.60 47.32 78.50
C GLN A 507 -37.00 47.13 77.91
N VAL A 508 -37.23 46.04 77.17
CA VAL A 508 -38.57 45.67 76.67
C VAL A 508 -39.52 45.35 77.83
N SER A 509 -39.04 44.68 78.87
CA SER A 509 -39.84 44.37 80.08
C SER A 509 -40.19 45.64 80.87
N ASP A 510 -39.23 46.55 81.07
CA ASP A 510 -39.43 47.84 81.74
C ASP A 510 -40.43 48.70 80.95
N VAL A 511 -40.30 48.76 79.62
CA VAL A 511 -41.27 49.44 78.74
C VAL A 511 -42.64 48.78 78.83
N GLN A 512 -42.75 47.45 78.82
CA GLN A 512 -44.03 46.74 78.97
C GLN A 512 -44.69 47.04 80.33
N MET A 513 -43.89 47.19 81.40
CA MET A 513 -44.36 47.60 82.73
C MET A 513 -44.84 49.07 82.78
N THR A 514 -44.41 49.93 81.84
CA THR A 514 -45.02 51.27 81.66
C THR A 514 -46.23 51.26 80.71
N ILE A 515 -46.29 50.34 79.76
CA ILE A 515 -47.39 50.20 78.80
C ILE A 515 -48.63 49.60 79.48
N SER A 516 -48.51 48.50 80.22
CA SER A 516 -49.63 47.84 80.91
C SER A 516 -50.52 48.75 81.79
N PRO A 517 -49.98 49.65 82.64
CA PRO A 517 -50.80 50.61 83.38
C PRO A 517 -51.42 51.71 82.50
N LEU A 518 -50.85 52.00 81.31
CA LEU A 518 -51.47 52.89 80.32
C LEU A 518 -52.57 52.16 79.53
N GLU A 519 -52.37 50.92 79.11
CA GLU A 519 -53.38 50.06 78.47
C GLU A 519 -54.59 49.86 79.38
N THR A 520 -54.37 49.50 80.65
CA THR A 520 -55.48 49.36 81.63
C THR A 520 -56.13 50.69 81.99
N LYS A 521 -55.42 51.83 81.88
CA LYS A 521 -56.03 53.17 81.98
C LYS A 521 -56.85 53.51 80.75
N ILE A 522 -56.39 53.16 79.55
CA ILE A 522 -57.14 53.29 78.29
C ILE A 522 -58.40 52.42 78.35
N ALA A 523 -58.29 51.15 78.75
CA ALA A 523 -59.44 50.26 78.95
C ALA A 523 -60.46 50.85 79.92
N LYS A 524 -60.03 51.32 81.11
CA LYS A 524 -60.93 52.00 82.08
C LYS A 524 -61.55 53.29 81.54
N LEU A 525 -60.86 54.02 80.66
CA LEU A 525 -61.41 55.20 79.99
C LEU A 525 -62.41 54.80 78.89
N THR A 526 -62.15 53.73 78.14
CA THR A 526 -63.06 53.16 77.14
C THR A 526 -64.31 52.59 77.80
N ASP A 527 -64.19 51.80 78.86
CA ASP A 527 -65.30 51.30 79.68
C ASP A 527 -66.14 52.47 80.21
N ARG A 528 -65.50 53.52 80.74
CA ARG A 528 -66.21 54.71 81.22
C ARG A 528 -66.87 55.50 80.08
N LEU A 529 -66.27 55.55 78.90
CA LEU A 529 -66.85 56.19 77.72
C LEU A 529 -68.04 55.37 77.20
N GLN A 530 -67.97 54.04 77.23
CA GLN A 530 -69.07 53.14 76.91
C GLN A 530 -70.19 53.21 77.95
N GLN A 531 -69.87 53.33 79.25
CA GLN A 531 -70.86 53.60 80.30
C GLN A 531 -71.52 54.98 80.11
N LEU A 532 -70.77 56.01 79.74
CA LEU A 532 -71.31 57.33 79.40
C LEU A 532 -72.15 57.32 78.11
N GLN A 533 -71.81 56.46 77.14
CA GLN A 533 -72.63 56.20 75.95
C GLN A 533 -73.92 55.47 76.31
N GLN A 534 -73.86 54.43 77.15
CA GLN A 534 -75.06 53.75 77.66
C GLN A 534 -75.93 54.67 78.51
N GLN A 535 -75.34 55.52 79.37
CA GLN A 535 -76.07 56.56 80.10
C GLN A 535 -76.70 57.57 79.14
N ARG A 536 -75.98 58.01 78.09
CA ARG A 536 -76.54 58.86 77.03
C ARG A 536 -77.66 58.17 76.27
N GLU A 537 -77.56 56.88 75.96
CA GLU A 537 -78.60 56.10 75.29
C GLU A 537 -79.82 55.89 76.19
N THR A 538 -79.62 55.64 77.49
CA THR A 538 -80.72 55.59 78.47
C THR A 538 -81.37 56.95 78.62
N ILE A 539 -80.62 58.05 78.75
CA ILE A 539 -81.17 59.42 78.79
C ILE A 539 -81.88 59.78 77.48
N VAL A 540 -81.37 59.36 76.31
CA VAL A 540 -82.06 59.52 75.02
C VAL A 540 -83.35 58.68 74.95
N ARG A 541 -83.38 57.51 75.59
CA ARG A 541 -84.56 56.64 75.69
C ARG A 541 -85.59 57.18 76.68
N GLU A 542 -85.15 57.71 77.82
CA GLU A 542 -85.98 58.42 78.80
C GLU A 542 -86.54 59.73 78.22
N LEU A 543 -85.73 60.49 77.47
CA LEU A 543 -86.19 61.64 76.70
C LEU A 543 -87.13 61.23 75.55
N GLY A 544 -86.92 60.07 74.94
CA GLY A 544 -87.83 59.46 73.97
C GLY A 544 -89.18 59.11 74.61
N GLU A 545 -89.17 58.41 75.75
CA GLU A 545 -90.37 58.11 76.54
C GLU A 545 -91.05 59.39 77.06
N VAL A 546 -90.31 60.43 77.44
CA VAL A 546 -90.88 61.73 77.84
C VAL A 546 -91.45 62.47 76.64
N ALA A 547 -90.83 62.38 75.46
CA ALA A 547 -91.38 62.90 74.22
C ALA A 547 -92.65 62.15 73.80
N GLU A 548 -92.70 60.82 73.92
CA GLU A 548 -93.91 60.02 73.71
C GLU A 548 -94.98 60.37 74.76
N LYS A 549 -94.64 60.49 76.05
CA LYS A 549 -95.56 60.97 77.12
C LYS A 549 -95.98 62.44 76.95
N VAL A 550 -95.37 63.19 76.04
CA VAL A 550 -95.78 64.54 75.60
C VAL A 550 -96.61 64.48 74.31
N ASN A 551 -96.32 63.55 73.40
CA ASN A 551 -97.15 63.25 72.22
C ASN A 551 -98.51 62.66 72.61
N ASP A 552 -98.52 61.73 73.58
CA ASP A 552 -99.73 61.18 74.22
C ASP A 552 -100.50 62.25 75.02
N ARG A 553 -99.88 63.40 75.32
CA ARG A 553 -100.58 64.56 75.88
C ARG A 553 -101.28 65.41 74.84
N ASP A 554 -101.02 65.27 73.54
CA ASP A 554 -101.75 66.00 72.50
C ASP A 554 -103.24 65.59 72.40
N PRO A 555 -103.62 64.29 72.41
CA PRO A 555 -105.03 63.90 72.52
C PRO A 555 -105.65 64.29 73.87
N HIS A 556 -104.86 64.39 74.95
CA HIS A 556 -105.34 64.99 76.20
C HIS A 556 -105.57 66.49 76.07
N HIS A 557 -104.68 67.24 75.42
CA HIS A 557 -104.78 68.69 75.26
C HIS A 557 -105.95 69.08 74.34
N GLN A 558 -106.23 68.26 73.32
CA GLN A 558 -107.45 68.40 72.52
C GLN A 558 -108.71 68.15 73.36
N ARG A 559 -108.69 67.12 74.22
CA ARG A 559 -109.82 66.81 75.12
C ARG A 559 -110.00 67.83 76.26
N THR A 560 -108.93 68.52 76.68
CA THR A 560 -109.04 69.69 77.57
C THR A 560 -109.78 70.83 76.88
N LYS A 561 -109.48 71.12 75.60
CA LYS A 561 -110.20 72.16 74.83
C LYS A 561 -111.69 71.84 74.66
N GLU A 562 -112.03 70.57 74.43
CA GLU A 562 -113.44 70.12 74.42
C GLU A 562 -114.12 70.30 75.79
N LEU A 563 -113.41 70.02 76.89
CA LEU A 563 -113.89 70.24 78.25
C LEU A 563 -114.04 71.73 78.58
N ASP A 564 -113.13 72.60 78.17
CA ASP A 564 -113.23 74.06 78.40
C ASP A 564 -114.45 74.66 77.69
N VAL A 565 -114.73 74.22 76.45
CA VAL A 565 -115.94 74.60 75.71
C VAL A 565 -117.21 74.08 76.41
N ALA A 566 -117.18 72.88 76.99
CA ALA A 566 -118.28 72.37 77.81
C ALA A 566 -118.45 73.15 79.12
N ILE A 567 -117.35 73.54 79.77
CA ILE A 567 -117.33 74.30 81.03
C ILE A 567 -117.91 75.70 80.83
N GLU A 568 -117.59 76.42 79.76
CA GLU A 568 -118.22 77.72 79.47
C GLU A 568 -119.71 77.58 79.13
N LYS A 569 -120.12 76.48 78.47
CA LYS A 569 -121.54 76.19 78.24
C LYS A 569 -122.31 75.91 79.56
N VAL A 570 -121.64 75.32 80.55
CA VAL A 570 -122.19 75.11 81.90
C VAL A 570 -122.14 76.41 82.73
N ARG A 571 -121.09 77.23 82.62
CA ARG A 571 -121.01 78.55 83.28
C ARG A 571 -122.10 79.51 82.81
N THR A 572 -122.34 79.59 81.50
CA THR A 572 -123.41 80.43 80.95
C THR A 572 -124.81 79.96 81.38
N GLN A 573 -125.03 78.65 81.56
CA GLN A 573 -126.24 78.13 82.22
C GLN A 573 -126.29 78.45 83.73
N LEU A 574 -125.18 78.30 84.45
CA LEU A 574 -125.10 78.63 85.89
C LEU A 574 -125.34 80.10 86.16
N GLU A 575 -124.83 81.01 85.34
CA GLU A 575 -125.04 82.45 85.47
C GLU A 575 -126.49 82.86 85.14
N GLY A 576 -127.13 82.15 84.21
CA GLY A 576 -128.57 82.26 83.96
C GLY A 576 -129.41 81.77 85.16
N ASN A 577 -129.10 80.59 85.67
CA ASN A 577 -129.75 80.03 86.87
C ASN A 577 -129.52 80.90 88.11
N ARG A 578 -128.32 81.47 88.26
CA ARG A 578 -127.98 82.41 89.33
C ARG A 578 -128.87 83.64 89.29
N LYS A 579 -129.04 84.27 88.12
CA LYS A 579 -129.93 85.44 87.97
C LYS A 579 -131.40 85.09 88.22
N ALA A 580 -131.83 83.87 87.89
CA ALA A 580 -133.16 83.38 88.26
C ALA A 580 -133.30 83.18 89.78
N ILE A 581 -132.27 82.65 90.46
CA ILE A 581 -132.24 82.48 91.93
C ILE A 581 -132.18 83.83 92.63
N GLU A 582 -131.37 84.78 92.17
CA GLU A 582 -131.29 86.14 92.74
C GLU A 582 -132.64 86.86 92.60
N LYS A 583 -133.33 86.72 91.46
CA LYS A 583 -134.70 87.24 91.30
C LYS A 583 -135.70 86.57 92.26
N LEU A 584 -135.75 85.23 92.31
CA LEU A 584 -136.61 84.50 93.24
C LEU A 584 -136.30 84.80 94.72
N THR A 585 -135.05 85.15 95.03
CA THR A 585 -134.63 85.56 96.38
C THR A 585 -135.13 86.96 96.72
N HIS A 586 -135.07 87.88 95.76
CA HIS A 586 -135.65 89.23 95.89
C HIS A 586 -137.17 89.18 96.07
N ASP A 587 -137.88 88.44 95.19
CA ASP A 587 -139.33 88.24 95.26
C ASP A 587 -139.74 87.62 96.62
N LYS A 588 -138.95 86.67 97.14
CA LYS A 588 -139.13 86.08 98.48
C LYS A 588 -138.88 87.07 99.62
N GLN A 589 -137.87 87.92 99.53
CA GLN A 589 -137.59 88.92 100.57
C GLN A 589 -138.69 89.98 100.62
N GLN A 590 -139.16 90.45 99.46
CA GLN A 590 -140.25 91.43 99.37
C GLN A 590 -141.56 90.89 100.01
N LEU A 591 -141.95 89.65 99.69
CA LEU A 591 -143.09 88.96 100.34
C LEU A 591 -142.92 88.78 101.86
N MET A 592 -141.68 88.55 102.32
CA MET A 592 -141.39 88.36 103.75
C MET A 592 -141.43 89.69 104.52
N GLU A 593 -140.99 90.78 103.91
CA GLU A 593 -141.00 92.13 104.49
C GLU A 593 -142.43 92.68 104.59
N GLU A 594 -143.26 92.52 103.54
CA GLU A 594 -144.69 92.81 103.63
C GLU A 594 -145.43 91.95 104.66
N GLY A 595 -144.96 90.72 104.92
CA GLY A 595 -145.53 89.83 105.94
C GLY A 595 -145.19 90.27 107.36
N LEU A 596 -143.95 90.69 107.60
CA LEU A 596 -143.49 91.14 108.92
C LEU A 596 -144.14 92.47 109.33
N GLU A 597 -144.31 93.42 108.41
CA GLU A 597 -144.89 94.73 108.76
C GLU A 597 -146.39 94.62 109.11
N ARG A 598 -147.12 93.70 108.48
CA ARG A 598 -148.48 93.31 108.89
C ARG A 598 -148.53 92.74 110.31
N CYS A 599 -147.56 91.92 110.70
CA CYS A 599 -147.44 91.42 112.08
C CYS A 599 -147.10 92.53 113.08
N ARG A 600 -146.32 93.53 112.67
CA ARG A 600 -145.91 94.67 113.52
C ARG A 600 -147.09 95.55 113.90
N GLN A 601 -147.90 95.93 112.91
CA GLN A 601 -149.09 96.78 113.09
C GLN A 601 -150.13 96.11 114.01
N ALA A 602 -150.38 94.80 113.83
CA ALA A 602 -151.27 94.04 114.70
C ALA A 602 -150.78 93.96 116.16
N LEU A 603 -149.45 94.00 116.39
CA LEU A 603 -148.86 93.90 117.71
C LEU A 603 -148.95 95.23 118.49
N GLU A 604 -148.79 96.38 117.81
CA GLU A 604 -149.00 97.70 118.42
C GLU A 604 -150.46 97.94 118.81
N GLU A 605 -151.42 97.51 117.97
CA GLU A 605 -152.85 97.64 118.27
C GLU A 605 -153.24 96.85 119.53
N ARG A 606 -152.63 95.67 119.71
CA ARG A 606 -152.78 94.86 120.93
C ARG A 606 -152.19 95.55 122.17
N HIS A 607 -151.06 96.25 122.04
CA HIS A 607 -150.44 96.98 123.16
C HIS A 607 -151.26 98.20 123.59
N ARG A 608 -151.86 98.95 122.64
CA ARG A 608 -152.83 100.02 122.97
C ARG A 608 -154.01 99.48 123.78
N LYS A 609 -154.60 98.36 123.37
CA LYS A 609 -155.74 97.74 124.07
C LYS A 609 -155.36 97.26 125.48
N LEU A 610 -154.18 96.68 125.66
CA LEU A 610 -153.68 96.26 126.98
C LEU A 610 -153.40 97.44 127.94
N ALA A 611 -152.89 98.57 127.43
CA ALA A 611 -152.69 99.77 128.25
C ALA A 611 -154.02 100.32 128.79
N ALA A 612 -155.04 100.41 127.94
CA ALA A 612 -156.38 100.86 128.35
C ALA A 612 -157.02 99.96 129.42
N TYR A 613 -156.87 98.63 129.32
CA TYR A 613 -157.37 97.72 130.35
C TYR A 613 -156.64 97.83 131.69
N ARG A 614 -155.32 98.07 131.71
CA ARG A 614 -154.59 98.30 132.98
C ARG A 614 -155.08 99.55 133.70
N GLN A 615 -155.19 100.67 132.98
CA GLN A 615 -155.67 101.93 133.52
C GLN A 615 -157.10 101.82 134.06
N HIS A 616 -157.93 100.96 133.46
CA HIS A 616 -159.29 100.68 133.95
C HIS A 616 -159.29 99.84 135.25
N VAL A 617 -158.35 98.89 135.41
CA VAL A 617 -158.23 98.06 136.62
C VAL A 617 -157.67 98.86 137.81
N GLU A 618 -156.62 99.67 137.59
CA GLU A 618 -156.06 100.56 138.62
C GLU A 618 -157.10 101.58 139.13
N SER A 619 -158.02 102.02 138.24
CA SER A 619 -159.18 102.84 138.62
C SER A 619 -160.22 102.08 139.47
N CYS A 620 -160.33 100.76 139.35
CA CYS A 620 -161.22 99.95 140.18
C CYS A 620 -160.59 99.66 141.56
N GLU A 621 -159.27 99.45 141.61
CA GLU A 621 -158.54 99.26 142.88
C GLU A 621 -158.59 100.53 143.76
N THR A 622 -158.48 101.72 143.17
CA THR A 622 -158.63 102.98 143.92
C THR A 622 -160.04 103.18 144.48
N ILE A 623 -161.09 102.83 143.72
CA ILE A 623 -162.48 102.91 144.19
C ILE A 623 -162.79 101.89 145.30
N MET A 624 -162.30 100.65 145.20
CA MET A 624 -162.55 99.64 146.23
C MET A 624 -161.86 99.95 147.56
N ASN A 625 -160.64 100.49 147.55
CA ASN A 625 -159.95 100.88 148.78
C ASN A 625 -160.70 102.02 149.51
N GLN A 626 -161.21 103.02 148.78
CA GLN A 626 -162.03 104.10 149.34
C GLN A 626 -163.37 103.60 149.94
N LEU A 627 -163.91 102.49 149.45
CA LEU A 627 -165.16 101.91 149.96
C LEU A 627 -164.99 101.13 151.28
N VAL A 628 -163.83 100.52 151.51
CA VAL A 628 -163.56 99.78 152.77
C VAL A 628 -163.13 100.72 153.90
N GLU A 629 -162.37 101.77 153.60
CA GLU A 629 -161.91 102.77 154.59
C GLU A 629 -163.07 103.55 155.24
N VAL A 630 -164.22 103.66 154.58
CA VAL A 630 -165.45 104.29 155.11
C VAL A 630 -166.20 103.40 156.10
N CYS A 631 -166.14 102.07 155.96
CA CYS A 631 -166.92 101.12 156.77
C CYS A 631 -166.23 100.71 158.09
N SER A 632 -165.60 101.66 158.80
CA SER A 632 -164.95 101.39 160.10
C SER A 632 -164.89 102.60 161.05
N ARG A 633 -166.03 103.28 161.31
CA ARG A 633 -166.37 103.96 162.60
C ARG A 633 -167.73 104.69 162.60
N SER A 634 -168.82 103.96 162.84
CA SER A 634 -170.01 104.34 163.64
C SER A 634 -171.14 103.32 163.42
N ALA A 635 -171.93 102.90 164.41
CA ALA A 635 -171.98 103.30 165.82
C ALA A 635 -172.09 102.09 166.76
N GLU A 636 -171.67 102.27 168.02
CA GLU A 636 -172.17 101.49 169.16
C GLU A 636 -173.43 102.18 169.73
N LYS A 637 -174.37 101.39 170.27
CA LYS A 637 -175.63 101.78 170.94
C LYS A 637 -176.72 102.32 169.97
N GLU A 638 -177.99 101.98 170.16
CA GLU A 638 -178.62 101.15 171.20
C GLU A 638 -178.53 99.62 170.92
N SER A 639 -178.80 98.77 171.93
CA SER A 639 -178.68 97.28 171.95
C SER A 639 -177.26 96.72 171.66
N GLU A 640 -176.51 96.04 172.55
CA GLU A 640 -176.77 95.38 173.86
C GLU A 640 -177.58 94.07 173.81
N PRO A 641 -177.14 92.95 174.47
CA PRO A 641 -175.78 92.48 174.74
C PRO A 641 -175.52 90.97 174.40
N ASN A 642 -174.27 90.54 174.60
CA ASN A 642 -173.65 89.21 174.33
C ASN A 642 -173.21 88.96 172.87
#